data_AF-A0AAQ3SHS3-F1
#
_entry.id   AF-A0AAQ3SHS3-F1
#
_cell.length_a   1.000
_cell.length_b   1.000
_cell.length_c   1.000
_cell.angle_alpha   90.00
_cell.angle_beta   90.00
_cell.angle_gamma   90.00
#
_symmetry.space_group_name_H-M   'P 1'
#
loop_
_entity.id
_entity.type
_entity.pdbx_description
1 polymer ?
#
loop_
_entity_poly.entity_id
_entity_poly.type
_entity_poly.pdbx_seq_one_letter_code
_entity_poly.pdbx_strand_id
1 'polypeptide(L)'
;MERDSGYATKGKGKLLAAGETSSAGWEWVVAVNGTRKQLRGPIDDAWSHGEKWKSQGWKCGYCPAARDSGGKTRLRLHLAGLRGDGEPCLNVPHRMREIMLGDHAKGTKKRADAKERRLFVEKAIIEETYRDVRRANIPRDEAGQVEWALRESLRDQNAQYSSPPFGSSPPLDKSSSRSSNHTPPLDRARCSRSQSTMDRVDIMLQGGAKERLGRALTKWFHANDIPGRKADCPYFVAAIKIAQQLGEGVAIPRGRDIDGPLLDINYDDLRARMDDHKEDWRRFGVTIMCDSWTGPTMMCIINFMVFCNGLMFFHKTVDATGHKQNAEFIFDCIEEVIVKDVGLEWVVQIVMDNGANYKKACENLISLYDHITWQPCAAHTINLMLKDIACFDEVGELLYSAKRMCRFLYKHNRLHAMMKDKIGRELIRWNATRFGTLFLFLQSFLDRQEKFQSWMVSSDWKNNDWRDEDDHKFTYDCLTDRIWWNKVELVLKAVTPLYSVLRFVDQDKNGTISGFVPRMLHAQAEIFAKLKHDKNASRDIINRLNEVINRRTRYLVNGTLMSAAAGLDPYALYTSKLVKNPSVVFAVTMAIKKLASSPSEASMAIDQFTKTFSKQAKLFASLEARSSALRHETSPAEWWNSYGGQCKELQKIAIRIVSQCSSSSGCERNWSTFALVHTKLRARLGYEKLEKLVYVHYNLKLCIKQFEGESDKKEIDPCSMMMDLALFDENNPIMDWFSNSRAESTPILDEYDDDDDDWTAPGGFLISELGMNDSEVSAFKRDLQFGKNK
;
A
#
# COMPACT_ATOMS: atom_id res chain seq x y z
N MET A 1 75.38 17.73 -46.39
CA MET A 1 76.72 18.21 -45.99
C MET A 1 76.48 19.25 -44.90
N GLU A 2 76.89 19.11 -43.64
CA GLU A 2 77.56 18.05 -42.84
C GLU A 2 76.92 18.15 -41.41
N ARG A 3 76.75 17.09 -40.61
CA ARG A 3 77.68 16.57 -39.56
C ARG A 3 78.56 17.66 -38.90
N ASP A 4 78.84 17.72 -37.60
CA ASP A 4 78.40 17.04 -36.36
C ASP A 4 78.99 17.85 -35.17
N SER A 5 78.60 17.81 -33.88
CA SER A 5 77.56 17.09 -33.10
C SER A 5 77.33 17.89 -31.78
N GLY A 6 76.99 17.25 -30.63
CA GLY A 6 77.45 17.76 -29.31
C GLY A 6 76.44 18.11 -28.19
N TYR A 7 75.75 17.11 -27.63
CA TYR A 7 75.25 17.03 -26.24
C TYR A 7 74.19 18.01 -25.68
N ALA A 8 73.34 17.46 -24.78
CA ALA A 8 72.08 18.02 -24.32
C ALA A 8 72.18 18.83 -23.01
N THR A 9 71.20 19.71 -22.78
CA THR A 9 70.51 19.80 -21.46
C THR A 9 69.10 20.42 -21.58
N LYS A 10 68.23 20.12 -20.62
CA LYS A 10 66.76 20.13 -20.79
C LYS A 10 66.08 21.50 -20.64
N GLY A 11 65.21 21.80 -21.61
CA GLY A 11 63.87 22.40 -21.47
C GLY A 11 63.60 23.42 -20.37
N LYS A 12 63.48 24.70 -20.76
CA LYS A 12 62.85 25.76 -19.95
C LYS A 12 61.32 25.57 -19.91
N GLY A 13 60.74 25.53 -18.72
CA GLY A 13 59.28 25.60 -18.53
C GLY A 13 58.76 27.04 -18.72
N LYS A 14 57.62 27.18 -19.41
CA LYS A 14 57.00 28.45 -19.80
C LYS A 14 56.17 29.04 -18.65
N LEU A 15 56.15 30.37 -18.46
CA LEU A 15 55.09 31.03 -17.69
C LEU A 15 53.83 31.12 -18.57
N LEU A 16 52.66 30.91 -17.96
CA LEU A 16 51.34 31.17 -18.58
C LEU A 16 50.69 32.39 -17.93
N ALA A 17 49.97 33.17 -18.75
CA ALA A 17 49.18 34.32 -18.33
C ALA A 17 47.72 33.91 -18.07
N ALA A 18 46.93 34.81 -17.48
CA ALA A 18 45.59 34.50 -16.96
C ALA A 18 44.58 34.09 -18.05
N GLY A 19 43.92 32.94 -17.88
CA GLY A 19 42.76 32.55 -18.69
C GLY A 19 42.51 31.04 -18.80
N GLU A 20 43.53 30.20 -18.63
CA GLU A 20 43.45 28.76 -18.91
C GLU A 20 43.60 27.90 -17.65
N THR A 21 42.71 26.92 -17.46
CA THR A 21 42.84 25.86 -16.45
C THR A 21 43.10 24.52 -17.14
N SER A 22 44.34 24.03 -17.10
CA SER A 22 44.67 22.70 -17.63
C SER A 22 44.25 21.61 -16.63
N SER A 23 43.41 20.68 -17.08
CA SER A 23 43.28 19.38 -16.41
C SER A 23 44.62 18.62 -16.47
N ALA A 24 45.01 18.01 -15.35
CA ALA A 24 46.27 17.25 -15.15
C ALA A 24 47.58 18.05 -15.25
N GLY A 25 47.94 18.74 -14.15
CA GLY A 25 49.30 19.25 -13.90
C GLY A 25 49.50 19.61 -12.43
N TRP A 26 50.61 19.21 -11.82
CA TRP A 26 50.89 19.54 -10.42
C TRP A 26 51.21 21.03 -10.26
N GLU A 27 50.25 21.82 -9.78
CA GLU A 27 50.45 23.25 -9.56
C GLU A 27 51.45 23.51 -8.42
N TRP A 28 52.31 24.51 -8.63
CA TRP A 28 53.29 24.97 -7.63
C TRP A 28 52.93 26.39 -7.17
N VAL A 29 52.78 26.55 -5.86
CA VAL A 29 52.53 27.84 -5.21
C VAL A 29 53.80 28.31 -4.51
N VAL A 30 54.22 29.54 -4.81
CA VAL A 30 55.32 30.21 -4.10
C VAL A 30 54.75 30.85 -2.84
N ALA A 31 55.15 30.36 -1.66
CA ALA A 31 54.78 30.92 -0.37
C ALA A 31 55.40 32.32 -0.16
N VAL A 32 54.87 33.12 0.78
CA VAL A 32 55.35 34.49 1.05
C VAL A 32 56.83 34.53 1.46
N ASN A 33 57.34 33.46 2.07
CA ASN A 33 58.76 33.29 2.40
C ASN A 33 59.63 32.78 1.23
N GLY A 34 59.14 32.83 -0.01
CA GLY A 34 59.84 32.40 -1.23
C GLY A 34 59.86 30.88 -1.47
N THR A 35 59.37 30.05 -0.53
CA THR A 35 59.43 28.58 -0.71
C THR A 35 58.40 28.08 -1.73
N ARG A 36 58.84 27.25 -2.68
CA ARG A 36 57.94 26.58 -3.64
C ARG A 36 57.27 25.37 -2.98
N LYS A 37 55.95 25.29 -3.08
CA LYS A 37 55.12 24.21 -2.53
C LYS A 37 54.24 23.61 -3.63
N GLN A 38 54.36 22.31 -3.84
CA GLN A 38 53.50 21.55 -4.75
C GLN A 38 52.14 21.33 -4.10
N LEU A 39 51.05 21.61 -4.82
CA LEU A 39 49.69 21.36 -4.36
C LEU A 39 49.33 19.88 -4.48
N ARG A 40 48.47 19.40 -3.57
CA ARG A 40 47.98 18.00 -3.56
C ARG A 40 46.64 17.81 -4.28
N GLY A 41 46.13 18.85 -4.94
CA GLY A 41 44.82 18.88 -5.58
C GLY A 41 44.47 20.30 -6.08
N PRO A 42 43.19 20.58 -6.38
CA PRO A 42 42.74 21.90 -6.86
C PRO A 42 43.05 23.05 -5.91
N ILE A 43 43.39 24.22 -6.47
CA ILE A 43 43.84 25.43 -5.75
C ILE A 43 42.78 26.11 -4.87
N ASP A 44 41.51 25.73 -5.02
CA ASP A 44 40.38 26.16 -4.21
C ASP A 44 40.06 25.17 -3.07
N ASP A 45 40.61 23.95 -3.09
CA ASP A 45 40.47 23.00 -1.99
C ASP A 45 41.52 23.27 -0.89
N ALA A 46 41.05 23.62 0.31
CA ALA A 46 41.88 23.79 1.50
C ALA A 46 42.79 22.57 1.82
N TRP A 47 42.42 21.35 1.45
CA TRP A 47 43.27 20.16 1.61
C TRP A 47 44.42 20.07 0.60
N SER A 48 44.39 20.81 -0.51
CA SER A 48 45.55 20.95 -1.41
C SER A 48 46.70 21.73 -0.78
N HIS A 49 46.40 22.48 0.29
CA HIS A 49 47.28 23.42 1.00
C HIS A 49 47.67 22.93 2.42
N GLY A 50 47.31 21.70 2.78
CA GLY A 50 47.60 21.09 4.08
C GLY A 50 47.41 19.58 4.07
N GLU A 51 47.33 18.97 5.24
CA GLU A 51 47.11 17.53 5.36
C GLU A 51 46.27 17.18 6.59
N LYS A 52 45.55 16.05 6.53
CA LYS A 52 44.87 15.49 7.69
C LYS A 52 45.91 15.13 8.76
N TRP A 53 45.61 15.43 10.01
CA TRP A 53 46.52 15.21 11.14
C TRP A 53 45.79 14.43 12.24
N LYS A 54 46.35 13.28 12.63
CA LYS A 54 45.67 12.30 13.50
C LYS A 54 44.27 11.95 12.93
N SER A 55 43.28 11.69 13.80
CA SER A 55 41.94 11.23 13.39
C SER A 55 41.03 12.33 12.82
N GLN A 56 41.02 13.53 13.42
CA GLN A 56 40.08 14.62 13.09
C GLN A 56 40.77 16.01 12.98
N GLY A 57 42.10 16.04 13.00
CA GLY A 57 42.92 17.25 12.96
C GLY A 57 43.38 17.66 11.57
N TRP A 58 44.16 18.74 11.53
CA TRP A 58 44.78 19.28 10.33
C TRP A 58 46.19 19.80 10.60
N LYS A 59 47.03 19.81 9.57
CA LYS A 59 48.37 20.40 9.56
C LYS A 59 48.57 21.26 8.31
N CYS A 60 49.20 22.42 8.48
CA CYS A 60 49.40 23.40 7.41
C CYS A 60 50.58 23.01 6.49
N GLY A 61 50.45 23.25 5.18
CA GLY A 61 51.55 23.08 4.23
C GLY A 61 52.59 24.22 4.24
N TYR A 62 52.22 25.39 4.80
CA TYR A 62 52.98 26.65 4.72
C TYR A 62 53.65 27.09 6.03
N CYS A 63 53.22 26.58 7.18
CA CYS A 63 53.85 26.85 8.48
C CYS A 63 53.81 25.61 9.39
N PRO A 64 54.51 25.60 10.53
CA PRO A 64 54.55 24.44 11.45
C PRO A 64 53.23 24.11 12.16
N ALA A 65 52.15 24.88 11.93
CA ALA A 65 50.89 24.70 12.67
C ALA A 65 50.22 23.35 12.36
N ALA A 66 49.98 22.58 13.42
CA ALA A 66 49.12 21.40 13.42
C ALA A 66 48.17 21.47 14.62
N ARG A 67 46.94 20.98 14.42
CA ARG A 67 45.88 20.90 15.44
C ARG A 67 45.22 19.53 15.39
N ASP A 68 44.94 18.96 16.55
CA ASP A 68 44.39 17.60 16.66
C ASP A 68 42.87 17.51 16.38
N SER A 69 42.19 18.65 16.13
CA SER A 69 40.75 18.70 15.88
C SER A 69 40.33 19.80 14.87
N GLY A 70 39.13 19.64 14.29
CA GLY A 70 38.43 20.65 13.48
C GLY A 70 38.63 20.56 11.96
N GLY A 71 39.41 19.60 11.47
CA GLY A 71 39.53 19.21 10.06
C GLY A 71 39.60 20.35 9.03
N LYS A 72 38.92 20.13 7.89
CA LYS A 72 38.96 21.01 6.69
C LYS A 72 38.53 22.45 7.00
N THR A 73 37.52 22.62 7.85
CA THR A 73 36.95 23.94 8.19
C THR A 73 37.93 24.80 8.96
N ARG A 74 38.62 24.24 9.98
CA ARG A 74 39.62 25.00 10.75
C ARG A 74 40.91 25.24 9.95
N LEU A 75 41.32 24.29 9.10
CA LEU A 75 42.40 24.54 8.12
C LEU A 75 42.06 25.71 7.18
N ARG A 76 40.84 25.75 6.63
CA ARG A 76 40.40 26.86 5.75
C ARG A 76 40.44 28.21 6.47
N LEU A 77 39.99 28.31 7.73
CA LEU A 77 40.07 29.55 8.53
C LEU A 77 41.52 30.02 8.73
N HIS A 78 42.42 29.09 9.05
CA HIS A 78 43.86 29.36 9.22
C HIS A 78 44.52 29.87 7.92
N LEU A 79 44.16 29.30 6.77
CA LEU A 79 44.64 29.74 5.45
C LEU A 79 44.02 31.07 5.00
N ALA A 80 42.73 31.29 5.31
CA ALA A 80 41.99 32.54 5.06
C ALA A 80 42.45 33.71 5.95
N GLY A 81 43.22 33.44 7.01
CA GLY A 81 43.70 34.47 7.94
C GLY A 81 42.67 34.93 8.98
N LEU A 82 41.60 34.15 9.19
CA LEU A 82 40.50 34.48 10.11
C LEU A 82 40.78 33.92 11.52
N ARG A 83 40.58 34.74 12.56
CA ARG A 83 40.75 34.31 13.96
C ARG A 83 39.55 33.49 14.44
N GLY A 84 39.75 32.20 14.63
CA GLY A 84 38.77 31.26 15.19
C GLY A 84 39.44 29.99 15.71
N ASP A 85 40.09 30.09 16.88
CA ASP A 85 40.90 29.06 17.57
C ASP A 85 42.23 28.65 16.88
N GLY A 86 42.81 29.53 16.07
CA GLY A 86 44.14 29.35 15.51
C GLY A 86 44.75 30.65 15.02
N GLU A 87 46.07 30.78 15.14
CA GLU A 87 46.80 31.91 14.56
C GLU A 87 46.74 31.85 13.02
N PRO A 88 46.64 32.97 12.31
CA PRO A 88 46.58 33.00 10.85
C PRO A 88 47.92 32.61 10.21
N CYS A 89 47.89 31.93 9.07
CA CYS A 89 49.14 31.59 8.37
C CYS A 89 49.73 32.81 7.64
N LEU A 90 50.87 33.31 8.11
CA LEU A 90 51.60 34.42 7.48
C LEU A 90 52.25 34.04 6.15
N ASN A 91 52.55 32.75 5.93
CA ASN A 91 53.25 32.27 4.73
C ASN A 91 52.32 31.98 3.54
N VAL A 92 50.99 32.03 3.71
CA VAL A 92 50.01 31.83 2.64
C VAL A 92 49.99 33.05 1.70
N PRO A 93 50.16 32.87 0.37
CA PRO A 93 50.14 33.97 -0.58
C PRO A 93 48.79 34.69 -0.62
N HIS A 94 48.81 35.99 -0.92
CA HIS A 94 47.63 36.85 -0.92
C HIS A 94 46.43 36.27 -1.69
N ARG A 95 46.66 35.86 -2.95
CA ARG A 95 45.65 35.25 -3.82
C ARG A 95 45.02 33.98 -3.22
N MET A 96 45.78 33.18 -2.48
CA MET A 96 45.27 31.97 -1.83
C MET A 96 44.42 32.31 -0.61
N ARG A 97 44.83 33.34 0.15
CA ARG A 97 44.06 33.87 1.28
C ARG A 97 42.70 34.40 0.80
N GLU A 98 42.66 35.13 -0.31
CA GLU A 98 41.43 35.62 -0.95
C GLU A 98 40.49 34.51 -1.41
N ILE A 99 41.00 33.44 -2.04
CA ILE A 99 40.20 32.27 -2.43
C ILE A 99 39.58 31.59 -1.20
N MET A 100 40.38 31.36 -0.14
CA MET A 100 39.91 30.72 1.09
C MET A 100 38.91 31.59 1.87
N LEU A 101 39.08 32.91 1.84
CA LEU A 101 38.12 33.89 2.36
C LEU A 101 36.80 33.86 1.57
N GLY A 102 36.87 33.89 0.24
CA GLY A 102 35.71 33.88 -0.64
C GLY A 102 34.87 32.61 -0.52
N ASP A 103 35.50 31.45 -0.45
CA ASP A 103 34.80 30.17 -0.25
C ASP A 103 34.21 30.04 1.17
N HIS A 104 34.92 30.55 2.20
CA HIS A 104 34.36 30.64 3.55
C HIS A 104 33.12 31.55 3.59
N ALA A 105 33.17 32.73 2.97
CA ALA A 105 32.05 33.67 2.91
C ALA A 105 30.83 33.08 2.17
N LYS A 106 31.05 32.39 1.03
CA LYS A 106 29.99 31.66 0.30
C LYS A 106 29.33 30.59 1.17
N GLY A 107 30.12 29.81 1.92
CA GLY A 107 29.62 28.79 2.84
C GLY A 107 28.82 29.38 4.01
N THR A 108 29.28 30.50 4.58
CA THR A 108 28.59 31.19 5.68
C THR A 108 27.28 31.83 5.21
N LYS A 109 27.27 32.47 4.03
CA LYS A 109 26.05 33.02 3.42
C LYS A 109 25.03 31.91 3.12
N LYS A 110 25.42 30.79 2.48
CA LYS A 110 24.51 29.65 2.27
C LYS A 110 23.86 29.14 3.56
N ARG A 111 24.57 29.15 4.70
CA ARG A 111 24.01 28.77 6.02
C ARG A 111 23.10 29.84 6.62
N ALA A 112 23.43 31.12 6.43
CA ALA A 112 22.57 32.24 6.84
C ALA A 112 21.27 32.21 6.03
N ASP A 113 21.34 32.18 4.69
CA ASP A 113 20.18 32.12 3.81
C ASP A 113 19.33 30.85 4.03
N ALA A 114 19.94 29.75 4.49
CA ALA A 114 19.21 28.52 4.87
C ALA A 114 18.52 28.66 6.22
N LYS A 115 19.18 29.29 7.22
CA LYS A 115 18.58 29.57 8.53
C LYS A 115 17.46 30.60 8.42
N GLU A 116 17.64 31.63 7.60
CA GLU A 116 16.65 32.67 7.32
C GLU A 116 15.46 32.10 6.55
N ARG A 117 15.67 31.26 5.53
CA ARG A 117 14.56 30.51 4.90
C ARG A 117 13.85 29.59 5.88
N ARG A 118 14.56 28.93 6.79
CA ARG A 118 13.94 28.08 7.83
C ARG A 118 13.10 28.91 8.79
N LEU A 119 13.61 30.04 9.28
CA LEU A 119 12.89 30.98 10.14
C LEU A 119 11.73 31.69 9.43
N PHE A 120 11.85 31.98 8.13
CA PHE A 120 10.76 32.54 7.32
C PHE A 120 9.65 31.52 7.12
N VAL A 121 9.98 30.26 6.79
CA VAL A 121 9.01 29.16 6.71
C VAL A 121 8.37 28.89 8.07
N GLU A 122 9.14 28.84 9.15
CA GLU A 122 8.66 28.64 10.51
C GLU A 122 7.75 29.78 10.98
N LYS A 123 8.13 31.04 10.72
CA LYS A 123 7.30 32.22 11.05
C LYS A 123 6.06 32.33 10.19
N ALA A 124 6.14 32.00 8.89
CA ALA A 124 4.97 31.92 8.01
C ALA A 124 4.01 30.81 8.45
N ILE A 125 4.52 29.63 8.81
CA ILE A 125 3.72 28.55 9.41
C ILE A 125 3.05 29.02 10.69
N ILE A 126 3.75 29.73 11.59
CA ILE A 126 3.18 30.24 12.85
C ILE A 126 2.12 31.32 12.60
N GLU A 127 2.35 32.29 11.69
CA GLU A 127 1.39 33.35 11.37
C GLU A 127 0.17 32.86 10.56
N GLU A 128 0.32 31.79 9.77
CA GLU A 128 -0.79 31.08 9.09
C GLU A 128 -1.59 30.25 10.12
N THR A 129 -0.90 29.52 11.01
CA THR A 129 -1.52 28.73 12.09
C THR A 129 -2.35 29.60 13.04
N TYR A 130 -1.93 30.83 13.35
CA TYR A 130 -2.74 31.75 14.17
C TYR A 130 -3.96 32.36 13.44
N ARG A 131 -4.02 32.30 12.11
CA ARG A 131 -5.15 32.82 11.32
C ARG A 131 -6.20 31.77 10.96
N ASP A 132 -5.78 30.53 10.71
CA ASP A 132 -6.69 29.42 10.37
C ASP A 132 -7.49 28.86 11.56
N VAL A 133 -7.04 29.13 12.80
CA VAL A 133 -7.65 28.61 14.06
C VAL A 133 -9.10 29.10 14.34
N ARG A 134 -9.73 29.86 13.44
CA ARG A 134 -11.19 30.13 13.50
C ARG A 134 -12.04 29.50 12.39
N ARG A 135 -11.45 28.79 11.41
CA ARG A 135 -12.21 28.02 10.39
C ARG A 135 -11.45 26.76 10.00
N ALA A 136 -11.82 25.63 10.60
CA ALA A 136 -11.43 24.30 10.15
C ALA A 136 -12.15 23.93 8.83
N ASN A 137 -11.90 24.69 7.76
CA ASN A 137 -12.36 24.35 6.41
C ASN A 137 -11.48 23.21 5.86
N ILE A 138 -11.88 21.98 6.15
CA ILE A 138 -11.60 20.85 5.25
C ILE A 138 -12.21 21.25 3.89
N PRO A 139 -11.42 21.31 2.79
CA PRO A 139 -11.96 21.69 1.49
C PRO A 139 -13.13 20.78 1.09
N ARG A 140 -14.20 21.38 0.56
CA ARG A 140 -15.43 20.64 0.21
C ARG A 140 -15.33 19.98 -1.16
N ASP A 141 -14.50 20.53 -2.04
CA ASP A 141 -14.13 20.02 -3.36
C ASP A 141 -12.99 19.00 -3.28
N GLU A 142 -12.95 18.07 -4.23
CA GLU A 142 -12.04 16.91 -4.23
C GLU A 142 -10.57 17.31 -4.44
N ALA A 143 -10.30 18.37 -5.22
CA ALA A 143 -8.95 18.84 -5.49
C ALA A 143 -8.26 19.41 -4.24
N GLY A 144 -8.92 20.32 -3.51
CA GLY A 144 -8.40 20.86 -2.26
C GLY A 144 -8.23 19.79 -1.16
N GLN A 145 -8.96 18.68 -1.22
CA GLN A 145 -8.80 17.55 -0.29
C GLN A 145 -7.52 16.76 -0.55
N VAL A 146 -7.18 16.51 -1.81
CA VAL A 146 -5.92 15.87 -2.20
C VAL A 146 -4.75 16.74 -1.78
N GLU A 147 -4.82 18.05 -2.04
CA GLU A 147 -3.78 19.00 -1.62
C GLU A 147 -3.64 19.07 -0.09
N TRP A 148 -4.74 19.10 0.67
CA TRP A 148 -4.73 19.07 2.13
C TRP A 148 -4.16 17.76 2.69
N ALA A 149 -4.49 16.62 2.08
CA ALA A 149 -3.96 15.31 2.47
C ALA A 149 -2.45 15.18 2.20
N LEU A 150 -1.96 15.71 1.07
CA LEU A 150 -0.51 15.84 0.82
C LEU A 150 0.14 16.78 1.86
N ARG A 151 -0.48 17.93 2.15
CA ARG A 151 0.06 18.94 3.09
C ARG A 151 0.22 18.41 4.52
N GLU A 152 -0.73 17.59 5.01
CA GLU A 152 -0.62 16.96 6.33
C GLU A 152 0.34 15.75 6.31
N SER A 153 0.38 14.95 5.25
CA SER A 153 1.35 13.85 5.10
C SER A 153 2.81 14.33 5.13
N LEU A 154 3.08 15.52 4.58
CA LEU A 154 4.41 16.15 4.60
C LEU A 154 4.82 16.68 5.99
N ARG A 155 3.89 16.83 6.95
CA ARG A 155 4.21 17.30 8.32
C ARG A 155 4.78 16.20 9.21
N ASP A 156 4.34 14.95 9.05
CA ASP A 156 4.78 13.82 9.89
C ASP A 156 6.22 13.35 9.59
N GLN A 157 6.81 13.74 8.45
CA GLN A 157 8.15 13.29 8.03
C GLN A 157 9.32 13.83 8.88
N ASN A 158 9.10 14.83 9.75
CA ASN A 158 10.18 15.44 10.55
C ASN A 158 10.50 14.69 11.87
N ALA A 159 9.83 13.57 12.18
CA ALA A 159 9.93 12.90 13.49
C ALA A 159 10.13 11.37 13.40
N GLN A 160 11.19 10.91 12.73
CA GLN A 160 11.62 9.50 12.82
C GLN A 160 13.11 9.29 12.52
N TYR A 161 13.90 9.01 13.57
CA TYR A 161 15.19 8.29 13.52
C TYR A 161 15.43 7.63 14.87
N SER A 162 15.30 6.30 14.96
CA SER A 162 16.00 5.37 15.89
C SER A 162 15.31 4.00 15.90
N SER A 163 15.99 2.97 15.39
CA SER A 163 15.54 1.57 15.47
C SER A 163 15.88 0.98 16.86
N PRO A 164 15.02 0.11 17.44
CA PRO A 164 15.31 -0.59 18.70
C PRO A 164 16.10 -1.90 18.48
N PRO A 165 16.87 -2.38 19.48
CA PRO A 165 17.65 -3.62 19.39
C PRO A 165 16.84 -4.89 19.74
N PHE A 166 17.35 -6.03 19.28
CA PHE A 166 16.79 -7.38 19.49
C PHE A 166 16.71 -7.81 20.96
N GLY A 167 15.65 -8.56 21.30
CA GLY A 167 15.48 -9.23 22.59
C GLY A 167 15.00 -10.68 22.42
N SER A 168 15.66 -11.62 23.09
CA SER A 168 15.48 -13.07 22.93
C SER A 168 14.20 -13.61 23.56
N SER A 169 13.60 -14.66 22.97
CA SER A 169 12.50 -15.43 23.58
C SER A 169 12.98 -16.78 24.16
N PRO A 170 12.39 -17.26 25.28
CA PRO A 170 12.71 -18.56 25.90
C PRO A 170 12.01 -19.74 25.20
N PRO A 171 12.45 -20.99 25.44
CA PRO A 171 11.95 -22.18 24.74
C PRO A 171 10.58 -22.67 25.23
N LEU A 172 9.82 -23.31 24.34
CA LEU A 172 8.55 -23.97 24.62
C LEU A 172 8.67 -25.50 24.63
N ASP A 173 7.94 -26.12 25.55
CA ASP A 173 7.95 -27.56 25.79
C ASP A 173 7.28 -28.42 24.71
N LYS A 174 7.71 -29.68 24.65
CA LYS A 174 7.13 -30.70 23.76
C LYS A 174 5.83 -31.25 24.36
N SER A 175 4.77 -31.32 23.56
CA SER A 175 3.78 -32.39 23.70
C SER A 175 3.25 -32.82 22.33
N SER A 176 2.87 -34.09 22.26
CA SER A 176 2.59 -34.81 21.02
C SER A 176 1.12 -35.23 20.94
N SER A 177 0.52 -35.14 19.75
CA SER A 177 -0.60 -36.01 19.38
C SER A 177 -0.61 -36.29 17.88
N ARG A 178 -0.92 -37.55 17.53
CA ARG A 178 -1.20 -37.99 16.16
C ARG A 178 -2.71 -37.87 15.92
N SER A 179 -3.10 -37.47 14.71
CA SER A 179 -4.32 -38.01 14.09
C SER A 179 -4.19 -37.95 12.58
N SER A 180 -4.49 -39.07 11.93
CA SER A 180 -4.51 -39.22 10.47
C SER A 180 -5.90 -38.93 9.92
N ASN A 181 -5.99 -38.41 8.69
CA ASN A 181 -7.11 -38.79 7.80
C ASN A 181 -6.71 -38.72 6.32
N HIS A 182 -7.40 -39.51 5.51
CA HIS A 182 -6.97 -39.94 4.18
C HIS A 182 -7.48 -39.05 3.04
N THR A 183 -6.81 -39.13 1.89
CA THR A 183 -7.33 -38.70 0.58
C THR A 183 -6.89 -39.75 -0.46
N PRO A 184 -7.77 -40.20 -1.39
CA PRO A 184 -7.48 -41.33 -2.28
C PRO A 184 -6.57 -40.95 -3.47
N PRO A 185 -5.89 -41.92 -4.11
CA PRO A 185 -4.92 -41.67 -5.18
C PRO A 185 -5.57 -41.52 -6.57
N LEU A 186 -4.97 -40.69 -7.41
CA LEU A 186 -5.24 -40.60 -8.84
C LEU A 186 -4.12 -41.25 -9.68
N ASP A 187 -4.43 -41.50 -10.95
CA ASP A 187 -4.03 -42.74 -11.62
C ASP A 187 -2.65 -42.76 -12.31
N ARG A 188 -2.22 -43.98 -12.63
CA ARG A 188 -0.82 -44.35 -12.87
C ARG A 188 -0.44 -44.40 -14.36
N ALA A 189 0.04 -43.28 -14.91
CA ALA A 189 0.73 -43.28 -16.20
C ALA A 189 2.10 -43.99 -16.10
N ARG A 190 2.30 -45.07 -16.87
CA ARG A 190 3.59 -45.79 -16.93
C ARG A 190 4.58 -45.06 -17.83
N CYS A 191 5.74 -44.69 -17.27
CA CYS A 191 6.96 -44.51 -18.06
C CYS A 191 8.06 -45.45 -17.55
N SER A 192 8.95 -45.88 -18.44
CA SER A 192 9.90 -46.99 -18.23
C SER A 192 11.08 -46.60 -17.33
N ARG A 193 11.55 -47.57 -16.54
CA ARG A 193 12.69 -47.45 -15.61
C ARG A 193 14.02 -47.10 -16.31
N SER A 194 14.79 -46.19 -15.72
CA SER A 194 16.05 -46.58 -15.04
C SER A 194 16.55 -45.48 -14.08
N GLN A 195 17.06 -45.91 -12.91
CA GLN A 195 17.90 -45.19 -11.92
C GLN A 195 17.53 -43.76 -11.47
N SER A 196 16.94 -43.64 -10.28
CA SER A 196 17.07 -42.48 -9.34
C SER A 196 16.37 -42.69 -7.99
N THR A 197 15.55 -43.74 -7.83
CA THR A 197 14.70 -43.94 -6.65
C THR A 197 15.38 -44.50 -5.40
N MET A 198 16.62 -44.98 -5.47
CA MET A 198 17.32 -45.52 -4.29
C MET A 198 17.94 -44.40 -3.45
N ASP A 199 18.70 -43.49 -4.06
CA ASP A 199 19.47 -42.46 -3.35
C ASP A 199 18.59 -41.49 -2.52
N ARG A 200 17.35 -41.24 -2.97
CA ARG A 200 16.39 -40.40 -2.22
C ARG A 200 15.91 -41.01 -0.91
N VAL A 201 15.83 -42.34 -0.82
CA VAL A 201 15.42 -43.01 0.43
C VAL A 201 16.51 -42.85 1.47
N ASP A 202 17.78 -43.00 1.08
CA ASP A 202 18.92 -42.89 1.98
C ASP A 202 19.09 -41.46 2.53
N ILE A 203 18.86 -40.42 1.72
CA ILE A 203 18.88 -39.01 2.19
C ILE A 203 17.76 -38.73 3.20
N MET A 204 16.58 -39.33 3.04
CA MET A 204 15.48 -39.18 4.02
C MET A 204 15.72 -39.94 5.33
N LEU A 205 16.54 -41.00 5.30
CA LEU A 205 16.96 -41.76 6.48
C LEU A 205 18.13 -41.11 7.24
N GLN A 206 18.84 -40.17 6.61
CA GLN A 206 19.86 -39.35 7.28
C GLN A 206 19.20 -38.30 8.20
N GLY A 207 19.41 -38.46 9.51
CA GLY A 207 19.03 -37.45 10.51
C GLY A 207 19.64 -36.08 10.18
N GLY A 208 18.82 -35.02 10.25
CA GLY A 208 19.25 -33.65 9.98
C GLY A 208 19.01 -33.14 8.55
N ALA A 209 18.50 -33.95 7.61
CA ALA A 209 18.17 -33.48 6.25
C ALA A 209 17.21 -32.26 6.24
N LYS A 210 16.17 -32.28 7.10
CA LYS A 210 15.26 -31.13 7.34
C LYS A 210 16.00 -29.88 7.82
N GLU A 211 17.01 -30.04 8.66
CA GLU A 211 17.79 -28.93 9.21
C GLU A 211 18.75 -28.34 8.16
N ARG A 212 19.40 -29.18 7.35
CA ARG A 212 20.24 -28.74 6.20
C ARG A 212 19.41 -27.89 5.22
N LEU A 213 18.26 -28.40 4.78
CA LEU A 213 17.34 -27.66 3.90
C LEU A 213 16.84 -26.37 4.56
N GLY A 214 16.44 -26.43 5.84
CA GLY A 214 16.00 -25.27 6.61
C GLY A 214 17.08 -24.18 6.74
N ARG A 215 18.35 -24.56 6.93
CA ARG A 215 19.49 -23.63 6.98
C ARG A 215 19.78 -22.99 5.61
N ALA A 216 19.68 -23.73 4.51
CA ALA A 216 19.85 -23.17 3.17
C ALA A 216 18.73 -22.17 2.82
N LEU A 217 17.47 -22.54 3.08
CA LEU A 217 16.32 -21.68 2.84
C LEU A 217 16.32 -20.43 3.73
N THR A 218 16.62 -20.55 5.03
CA THR A 218 16.65 -19.36 5.91
C THR A 218 17.74 -18.37 5.54
N LYS A 219 18.89 -18.82 5.02
CA LYS A 219 19.91 -17.91 4.45
C LYS A 219 19.37 -17.14 3.25
N TRP A 220 18.72 -17.82 2.30
CA TRP A 220 18.14 -17.13 1.13
C TRP A 220 17.03 -16.16 1.53
N PHE A 221 16.15 -16.53 2.47
CA PHE A 221 15.10 -15.64 2.98
C PHE A 221 15.69 -14.40 3.66
N HIS A 222 16.63 -14.58 4.60
CA HIS A 222 17.21 -13.46 5.34
C HIS A 222 18.14 -12.57 4.50
N ALA A 223 18.80 -13.12 3.47
CA ALA A 223 19.67 -12.35 2.58
C ALA A 223 18.92 -11.52 1.52
N ASN A 224 17.62 -11.79 1.31
CA ASN A 224 16.77 -11.10 0.33
C ASN A 224 15.55 -10.42 1.00
N ASP A 225 15.62 -10.16 2.31
CA ASP A 225 14.57 -9.52 3.11
C ASP A 225 13.17 -10.17 3.01
N ILE A 226 13.12 -11.49 2.76
CA ILE A 226 11.87 -12.24 2.59
C ILE A 226 11.34 -12.68 3.96
N PRO A 227 10.13 -12.25 4.39
CA PRO A 227 9.57 -12.66 5.67
C PRO A 227 9.31 -14.17 5.71
N GLY A 228 9.68 -14.83 6.83
CA GLY A 228 9.56 -16.29 6.99
C GLY A 228 8.17 -16.86 6.64
N ARG A 229 7.09 -16.12 6.92
CA ARG A 229 5.70 -16.44 6.51
C ARG A 229 5.50 -16.70 5.01
N LYS A 230 6.44 -16.31 4.15
CA LYS A 230 6.40 -16.61 2.71
C LYS A 230 6.73 -18.08 2.40
N ALA A 231 7.35 -18.81 3.33
CA ALA A 231 7.57 -20.24 3.21
C ALA A 231 6.27 -21.05 3.31
N ASP A 232 5.24 -20.50 3.94
CA ASP A 232 3.92 -21.13 4.06
C ASP A 232 3.05 -20.94 2.80
N CYS A 233 3.49 -20.11 1.85
CA CYS A 233 2.78 -19.85 0.59
C CYS A 233 2.57 -21.16 -0.21
N PRO A 234 1.34 -21.48 -0.68
CA PRO A 234 1.07 -22.70 -1.45
C PRO A 234 1.98 -22.88 -2.67
N TYR A 235 2.29 -21.79 -3.39
CA TYR A 235 3.20 -21.84 -4.55
C TYR A 235 4.65 -22.11 -4.16
N PHE A 236 5.12 -21.62 -3.01
CA PHE A 236 6.46 -21.94 -2.51
C PHE A 236 6.54 -23.42 -2.09
N VAL A 237 5.54 -23.90 -1.34
CA VAL A 237 5.45 -25.31 -0.94
C VAL A 237 5.37 -26.24 -2.17
N ALA A 238 4.63 -25.83 -3.21
CA ALA A 238 4.57 -26.55 -4.48
C ALA A 238 5.93 -26.56 -5.20
N ALA A 239 6.59 -25.41 -5.34
CA ALA A 239 7.90 -25.29 -5.98
C ALA A 239 8.97 -26.18 -5.30
N ILE A 240 9.03 -26.18 -3.96
CA ILE A 240 9.94 -27.06 -3.21
C ILE A 240 9.60 -28.55 -3.42
N LYS A 241 8.32 -28.93 -3.42
CA LYS A 241 7.90 -30.32 -3.71
C LYS A 241 8.26 -30.74 -5.13
N ILE A 242 8.06 -29.88 -6.13
CA ILE A 242 8.39 -30.15 -7.53
C ILE A 242 9.90 -30.27 -7.70
N ALA A 243 10.71 -29.37 -7.12
CA ALA A 243 12.17 -29.49 -7.12
C ALA A 243 12.64 -30.80 -6.46
N GLN A 244 12.04 -31.19 -5.33
CA GLN A 244 12.29 -32.48 -4.67
C GLN A 244 11.84 -33.70 -5.48
N GLN A 245 10.89 -33.55 -6.40
CA GLN A 245 10.43 -34.63 -7.29
C GLN A 245 11.30 -34.75 -8.55
N LEU A 246 11.73 -33.63 -9.14
CA LEU A 246 12.57 -33.59 -10.34
C LEU A 246 14.04 -33.93 -10.03
N GLY A 247 14.59 -33.40 -8.93
CA GLY A 247 15.98 -33.65 -8.52
C GLY A 247 17.01 -32.91 -9.38
N GLU A 248 18.26 -33.37 -9.33
CA GLU A 248 19.42 -32.69 -9.92
C GLU A 248 19.41 -32.63 -11.45
N GLY A 249 18.59 -33.45 -12.12
CA GLY A 249 18.49 -33.49 -13.59
C GLY A 249 17.76 -32.31 -14.25
N VAL A 250 17.31 -31.31 -13.49
CA VAL A 250 16.61 -30.13 -14.00
C VAL A 250 17.31 -28.86 -13.52
N ALA A 251 17.77 -28.05 -14.47
CA ALA A 251 18.41 -26.76 -14.18
C ALA A 251 17.41 -25.79 -13.52
N ILE A 252 17.88 -25.06 -12.50
CA ILE A 252 17.07 -24.07 -11.79
C ILE A 252 16.92 -22.82 -12.68
N PRO A 253 15.71 -22.28 -12.89
CA PRO A 253 15.50 -21.06 -13.68
C PRO A 253 16.26 -19.85 -13.14
N ARG A 254 16.80 -19.03 -14.03
CA ARG A 254 17.45 -17.75 -13.70
C ARG A 254 16.44 -16.61 -13.64
N GLY A 255 16.84 -15.47 -13.09
CA GLY A 255 15.99 -14.27 -13.00
C GLY A 255 15.42 -13.82 -14.34
N ARG A 256 16.20 -13.92 -15.43
CA ARG A 256 15.74 -13.61 -16.80
C ARG A 256 14.66 -14.58 -17.32
N ASP A 257 14.71 -15.83 -16.88
CA ASP A 257 13.72 -16.84 -17.24
C ASP A 257 12.41 -16.59 -16.46
N ILE A 258 12.53 -16.22 -15.18
CA ILE A 258 11.42 -15.91 -14.25
C ILE A 258 10.68 -14.63 -14.63
N ASP A 259 11.37 -13.50 -14.78
CA ASP A 259 10.78 -12.21 -15.16
C ASP A 259 10.64 -12.07 -16.70
N GLY A 260 10.72 -13.18 -17.45
CA GLY A 260 10.64 -13.26 -18.92
C GLY A 260 9.70 -14.39 -19.37
N PRO A 261 10.16 -15.44 -20.08
CA PRO A 261 9.28 -16.49 -20.60
C PRO A 261 8.36 -17.17 -19.57
N LEU A 262 8.81 -17.35 -18.32
CA LEU A 262 7.95 -17.91 -17.28
C LEU A 262 6.90 -16.91 -16.77
N LEU A 263 7.14 -15.59 -16.87
CA LEU A 263 6.14 -14.57 -16.60
C LEU A 263 5.03 -14.61 -17.65
N ASP A 264 5.39 -14.71 -18.93
CA ASP A 264 4.43 -14.84 -20.03
C ASP A 264 3.59 -16.13 -19.89
N ILE A 265 4.21 -17.27 -19.57
CA ILE A 265 3.47 -18.52 -19.28
C ILE A 265 2.49 -18.34 -18.11
N ASN A 266 2.91 -17.71 -16.99
CA ASN A 266 1.99 -17.43 -15.88
C ASN A 266 0.87 -16.46 -16.27
N TYR A 267 1.13 -15.51 -17.18
CA TYR A 267 0.12 -14.59 -17.68
C TYR A 267 -0.93 -15.32 -18.54
N ASP A 268 -0.48 -16.19 -19.44
CA ASP A 268 -1.32 -16.99 -20.33
C ASP A 268 -2.13 -18.05 -19.56
N ASP A 269 -1.53 -18.74 -18.57
CA ASP A 269 -2.25 -19.66 -17.67
C ASP A 269 -3.38 -18.97 -16.90
N LEU A 270 -3.15 -17.73 -16.46
CA LEU A 270 -4.17 -16.93 -15.76
C LEU A 270 -5.24 -16.37 -16.70
N ARG A 271 -4.87 -16.02 -17.94
CA ARG A 271 -5.82 -15.67 -19.02
C ARG A 271 -6.73 -16.85 -19.32
N ALA A 272 -6.19 -18.05 -19.52
CA ALA A 272 -6.96 -19.26 -19.78
C ALA A 272 -7.92 -19.59 -18.62
N ARG A 273 -7.45 -19.51 -17.36
CA ARG A 273 -8.31 -19.66 -16.18
C ARG A 273 -9.41 -18.59 -16.08
N MET A 274 -9.15 -17.37 -16.55
CA MET A 274 -10.17 -16.33 -16.63
C MET A 274 -11.21 -16.65 -17.72
N ASP A 275 -10.79 -17.25 -18.84
CA ASP A 275 -11.67 -17.70 -19.92
C ASP A 275 -12.60 -18.84 -19.46
N ASP A 276 -12.13 -19.80 -18.65
CA ASP A 276 -13.01 -20.79 -17.99
C ASP A 276 -14.12 -20.11 -17.17
N HIS A 277 -13.80 -19.00 -16.48
CA HIS A 277 -14.78 -18.24 -15.68
C HIS A 277 -15.77 -17.41 -16.53
N LYS A 278 -15.55 -17.30 -17.84
CA LYS A 278 -16.50 -16.61 -18.76
C LYS A 278 -17.78 -17.41 -18.97
N GLU A 279 -17.78 -18.73 -18.76
CA GLU A 279 -19.00 -19.54 -18.86
C GLU A 279 -20.11 -19.05 -17.90
N ASP A 280 -19.72 -18.58 -16.71
CA ASP A 280 -20.62 -18.06 -15.69
C ASP A 280 -21.24 -16.69 -16.06
N TRP A 281 -20.61 -15.91 -16.95
CA TRP A 281 -21.06 -14.58 -17.34
C TRP A 281 -22.47 -14.60 -17.93
N ARG A 282 -22.83 -15.69 -18.62
CA ARG A 282 -24.19 -15.89 -19.15
C ARG A 282 -25.25 -15.99 -18.06
N ARG A 283 -24.92 -16.68 -16.96
CA ARG A 283 -25.84 -17.00 -15.86
C ARG A 283 -25.93 -15.88 -14.82
N PHE A 284 -24.78 -15.35 -14.42
CA PHE A 284 -24.67 -14.39 -13.32
C PHE A 284 -24.51 -12.94 -13.80
N GLY A 285 -24.05 -12.72 -15.04
CA GLY A 285 -23.72 -11.39 -15.51
C GLY A 285 -22.51 -10.79 -14.81
N VAL A 286 -22.00 -9.69 -15.35
CA VAL A 286 -20.72 -9.09 -14.96
C VAL A 286 -20.93 -7.70 -14.37
N THR A 287 -20.25 -7.45 -13.24
CA THR A 287 -19.91 -6.09 -12.82
C THR A 287 -18.51 -5.75 -13.34
N ILE A 288 -18.37 -4.63 -14.05
CA ILE A 288 -17.07 -4.02 -14.29
C ILE A 288 -16.81 -3.00 -13.19
N MET A 289 -15.65 -3.06 -12.56
CA MET A 289 -15.19 -2.09 -11.57
C MET A 289 -14.04 -1.29 -12.18
N CYS A 290 -14.10 0.03 -12.07
CA CYS A 290 -13.07 0.90 -12.59
C CYS A 290 -12.76 2.04 -11.61
N ASP A 291 -11.47 2.36 -11.48
CA ASP A 291 -10.93 3.31 -10.51
C ASP A 291 -9.57 3.84 -11.02
N SER A 292 -9.30 5.13 -10.86
CA SER A 292 -8.02 5.73 -11.26
C SER A 292 -7.18 6.16 -10.08
N TRP A 293 -5.88 6.24 -10.33
CA TRP A 293 -4.95 6.82 -9.38
C TRP A 293 -3.84 7.57 -10.11
N THR A 294 -3.53 8.76 -9.58
CA THR A 294 -2.33 9.52 -9.96
C THR A 294 -1.32 9.39 -8.83
N GLY A 295 -0.18 8.78 -9.11
CA GLY A 295 0.88 8.61 -8.14
C GLY A 295 1.71 9.87 -7.91
N PRO A 296 2.45 9.96 -6.79
CA PRO A 296 3.53 10.93 -6.55
C PRO A 296 4.52 11.16 -7.70
N THR A 297 4.72 10.18 -8.59
CA THR A 297 5.56 10.28 -9.80
C THR A 297 4.83 10.90 -10.99
N MET A 298 3.59 11.38 -10.81
CA MET A 298 2.64 11.82 -11.86
C MET A 298 2.23 10.73 -12.87
N MET A 299 2.66 9.48 -12.68
CA MET A 299 2.11 8.33 -13.38
C MET A 299 0.61 8.21 -13.03
N CYS A 300 -0.22 8.17 -14.06
CA CYS A 300 -1.67 8.18 -13.93
C CYS A 300 -2.22 6.91 -14.57
N ILE A 301 -2.93 6.09 -13.81
CA ILE A 301 -3.44 4.79 -14.27
C ILE A 301 -4.93 4.65 -14.02
N ILE A 302 -5.61 3.88 -14.87
CA ILE A 302 -7.01 3.47 -14.70
C ILE A 302 -7.06 1.95 -14.63
N ASN A 303 -7.46 1.40 -13.48
CA ASN A 303 -7.52 -0.03 -13.23
C ASN A 303 -8.92 -0.57 -13.54
N PHE A 304 -8.99 -1.66 -14.31
CA PHE A 304 -10.22 -2.39 -14.59
C PHE A 304 -10.20 -3.76 -13.90
N MET A 305 -11.31 -4.08 -13.25
CA MET A 305 -11.54 -5.38 -12.63
C MET A 305 -12.91 -5.91 -13.02
N VAL A 306 -13.02 -7.23 -13.13
CA VAL A 306 -14.23 -7.95 -13.50
C VAL A 306 -14.71 -8.74 -12.29
N PHE A 307 -15.99 -8.68 -11.99
CA PHE A 307 -16.61 -9.45 -10.92
C PHE A 307 -17.83 -10.23 -11.44
N CYS A 308 -17.82 -11.53 -11.20
CA CYS A 308 -18.88 -12.46 -11.58
C CYS A 308 -18.93 -13.63 -10.58
N ASN A 309 -20.12 -14.01 -10.12
CA ASN A 309 -20.37 -15.18 -9.25
C ASN A 309 -19.47 -15.23 -7.99
N GLY A 310 -19.29 -14.11 -7.29
CA GLY A 310 -18.47 -14.05 -6.07
C GLY A 310 -16.95 -14.17 -6.31
N LEU A 311 -16.50 -14.25 -7.57
CA LEU A 311 -15.11 -14.19 -7.95
C LEU A 311 -14.79 -12.83 -8.58
N MET A 312 -13.68 -12.25 -8.12
CA MET A 312 -13.10 -11.02 -8.62
C MET A 312 -11.83 -11.37 -9.39
N PHE A 313 -11.63 -10.73 -10.54
CA PHE A 313 -10.42 -10.82 -11.35
C PHE A 313 -9.91 -9.42 -11.67
N PHE A 314 -8.60 -9.23 -11.60
CA PHE A 314 -7.96 -8.05 -12.20
C PHE A 314 -7.87 -8.26 -13.71
N HIS A 315 -8.39 -7.32 -14.50
CA HIS A 315 -8.57 -7.47 -15.94
C HIS A 315 -7.44 -6.80 -16.74
N LYS A 316 -7.27 -5.49 -16.58
CA LYS A 316 -6.20 -4.70 -17.23
C LYS A 316 -5.98 -3.38 -16.51
N THR A 317 -4.90 -2.69 -16.85
CA THR A 317 -4.72 -1.26 -16.54
C THR A 317 -4.56 -0.48 -17.83
N VAL A 318 -5.02 0.76 -17.84
CA VAL A 318 -4.75 1.73 -18.92
C VAL A 318 -3.80 2.79 -18.38
N ASP A 319 -2.73 3.08 -19.12
CA ASP A 319 -1.89 4.25 -18.86
C ASP A 319 -2.63 5.51 -19.31
N ALA A 320 -2.91 6.39 -18.35
CA ALA A 320 -3.50 7.71 -18.56
C ALA A 320 -2.47 8.83 -18.34
N THR A 321 -1.17 8.50 -18.21
CA THR A 321 -0.10 9.48 -18.02
C THR A 321 -0.03 10.43 -19.22
N GLY A 322 -0.04 11.74 -18.95
CA GLY A 322 -0.10 12.77 -20.00
C GLY A 322 -1.50 13.01 -20.59
N HIS A 323 -2.48 12.15 -20.32
CA HIS A 323 -3.87 12.34 -20.74
C HIS A 323 -4.66 13.15 -19.70
N LYS A 324 -5.53 14.04 -20.18
CA LYS A 324 -6.53 14.68 -19.33
C LYS A 324 -7.65 13.66 -19.09
N GLN A 325 -7.80 13.18 -17.85
CA GLN A 325 -8.91 12.31 -17.43
C GLN A 325 -10.27 13.05 -17.39
N ASN A 326 -10.71 13.56 -18.54
CA ASN A 326 -12.07 14.08 -18.74
C ASN A 326 -13.06 12.91 -18.91
N ALA A 327 -14.34 13.24 -18.92
CA ALA A 327 -15.42 12.27 -19.10
C ALA A 327 -15.36 11.54 -20.45
N GLU A 328 -14.84 12.17 -21.51
CA GLU A 328 -14.67 11.54 -22.83
C GLU A 328 -13.61 10.42 -22.77
N PHE A 329 -12.39 10.71 -22.32
CA PHE A 329 -11.31 9.71 -22.22
C PHE A 329 -11.69 8.53 -21.30
N ILE A 330 -12.34 8.83 -20.18
CA ILE A 330 -12.85 7.80 -19.25
C ILE A 330 -13.93 6.94 -19.92
N PHE A 331 -14.85 7.56 -20.67
CA PHE A 331 -15.87 6.84 -21.44
C PHE A 331 -15.23 5.90 -22.46
N ASP A 332 -14.27 6.37 -23.25
CA ASP A 332 -13.59 5.57 -24.29
C ASP A 332 -12.90 4.33 -23.67
N CYS A 333 -12.21 4.53 -22.53
CA CYS A 333 -11.57 3.43 -21.80
C CYS A 333 -12.57 2.39 -21.29
N ILE A 334 -13.73 2.83 -20.78
CA ILE A 334 -14.79 1.94 -20.27
C ILE A 334 -15.49 1.20 -21.41
N GLU A 335 -15.81 1.91 -22.50
CA GLU A 335 -16.46 1.34 -23.68
C GLU A 335 -15.58 0.27 -24.34
N GLU A 336 -14.26 0.49 -24.43
CA GLU A 336 -13.34 -0.55 -24.92
C GLU A 336 -13.46 -1.86 -24.12
N VAL A 337 -13.44 -1.79 -22.79
CA VAL A 337 -13.52 -2.98 -21.93
C VAL A 337 -14.88 -3.67 -22.06
N ILE A 338 -15.96 -2.89 -22.16
CA ILE A 338 -17.32 -3.44 -22.31
C ILE A 338 -17.48 -4.12 -23.68
N VAL A 339 -17.06 -3.46 -24.76
CA VAL A 339 -17.39 -3.86 -26.13
C VAL A 339 -16.39 -4.88 -26.69
N LYS A 340 -15.09 -4.72 -26.42
CA LYS A 340 -14.05 -5.61 -26.96
C LYS A 340 -13.70 -6.77 -26.03
N ASP A 341 -13.58 -6.50 -24.72
CA ASP A 341 -12.98 -7.48 -23.79
C ASP A 341 -14.02 -8.36 -23.07
N VAL A 342 -15.17 -7.80 -22.69
CA VAL A 342 -16.21 -8.49 -21.90
C VAL A 342 -17.40 -8.93 -22.75
N GLY A 343 -17.98 -8.04 -23.57
CA GLY A 343 -19.23 -8.26 -24.30
C GLY A 343 -20.42 -7.56 -23.63
N LEU A 344 -21.12 -6.73 -24.40
CA LEU A 344 -22.21 -5.86 -23.95
C LEU A 344 -23.34 -6.64 -23.25
N GLU A 345 -23.68 -7.82 -23.73
CA GLU A 345 -24.79 -8.65 -23.26
C GLU A 345 -24.55 -9.28 -21.87
N TRP A 346 -23.30 -9.32 -21.42
CA TRP A 346 -22.93 -9.87 -20.11
C TRP A 346 -22.88 -8.81 -19.01
N VAL A 347 -22.58 -7.55 -19.35
CA VAL A 347 -22.50 -6.45 -18.38
C VAL A 347 -23.88 -6.11 -17.81
N VAL A 348 -24.01 -6.21 -16.49
CA VAL A 348 -25.23 -5.85 -15.74
C VAL A 348 -25.07 -4.46 -15.14
N GLN A 349 -23.90 -4.15 -14.60
CA GLN A 349 -23.60 -2.86 -14.01
C GLN A 349 -22.11 -2.51 -14.04
N ILE A 350 -21.82 -1.24 -13.78
CA ILE A 350 -20.46 -0.71 -13.65
C ILE A 350 -20.36 0.02 -12.32
N VAL A 351 -19.37 -0.34 -11.51
CA VAL A 351 -19.10 0.29 -10.21
C VAL A 351 -17.87 1.18 -10.30
N MET A 352 -18.07 2.46 -9.95
CA MET A 352 -17.08 3.52 -10.13
C MET A 352 -16.96 4.37 -8.86
N ASP A 353 -15.92 5.20 -8.80
CA ASP A 353 -15.86 6.30 -7.84
C ASP A 353 -17.02 7.31 -8.05
N ASN A 354 -17.07 8.35 -7.21
CA ASN A 354 -18.10 9.38 -7.27
C ASN A 354 -17.63 10.67 -7.98
N GLY A 355 -16.46 10.64 -8.62
CA GLY A 355 -15.82 11.81 -9.21
C GLY A 355 -16.62 12.39 -10.37
N ALA A 356 -16.55 13.72 -10.55
CA ALA A 356 -17.41 14.43 -11.50
C ALA A 356 -17.24 13.95 -12.96
N ASN A 357 -16.02 13.64 -13.39
CA ASN A 357 -15.74 13.15 -14.75
C ASN A 357 -16.26 11.72 -14.96
N TYR A 358 -16.11 10.85 -13.96
CA TYR A 358 -16.64 9.48 -13.97
C TYR A 358 -18.15 9.46 -14.03
N LYS A 359 -18.82 10.28 -13.22
CA LYS A 359 -20.28 10.43 -13.28
C LYS A 359 -20.76 10.84 -14.68
N LYS A 360 -20.11 11.83 -15.31
CA LYS A 360 -20.47 12.26 -16.68
C LYS A 360 -20.19 11.17 -17.72
N ALA A 361 -19.09 10.41 -17.58
CA ALA A 361 -18.80 9.27 -18.46
C ALA A 361 -19.88 8.18 -18.35
N CYS A 362 -20.31 7.84 -17.13
CA CYS A 362 -21.40 6.90 -16.89
C CYS A 362 -22.76 7.40 -17.40
N GLU A 363 -23.06 8.69 -17.28
CA GLU A 363 -24.28 9.29 -17.83
C GLU A 363 -24.34 9.16 -19.36
N ASN A 364 -23.22 9.42 -20.05
CA ASN A 364 -23.10 9.18 -21.49
C ASN A 364 -23.30 7.68 -21.82
N LEU A 365 -22.64 6.79 -21.08
CA LEU A 365 -22.67 5.35 -21.33
C LEU A 365 -24.05 4.72 -21.14
N ILE A 366 -24.79 5.09 -20.09
CA ILE A 366 -26.16 4.61 -19.87
C ILE A 366 -27.11 5.12 -20.97
N SER A 367 -26.84 6.29 -21.56
CA SER A 367 -27.64 6.83 -22.67
C SER A 367 -27.49 6.03 -23.97
N LEU A 368 -26.37 5.33 -24.16
CA LEU A 368 -26.10 4.44 -25.30
C LEU A 368 -26.53 2.99 -25.00
N TYR A 369 -26.32 2.53 -23.77
CA TYR A 369 -26.54 1.14 -23.36
C TYR A 369 -27.55 1.05 -22.21
N ASP A 370 -28.84 1.20 -22.53
CA ASP A 370 -29.93 1.26 -21.54
C ASP A 370 -30.08 -0.03 -20.70
N HIS A 371 -29.51 -1.18 -21.07
CA HIS A 371 -29.51 -2.36 -20.19
C HIS A 371 -28.48 -2.27 -19.05
N ILE A 372 -27.42 -1.45 -19.20
CA ILE A 372 -26.34 -1.30 -18.20
C ILE A 372 -26.76 -0.31 -17.11
N THR A 373 -26.41 -0.62 -15.85
CA THR A 373 -26.65 0.27 -14.70
C THR A 373 -25.33 0.83 -14.16
N TRP A 374 -25.25 2.13 -13.89
CA TRP A 374 -24.17 2.69 -13.09
C TRP A 374 -24.48 2.56 -11.60
N GLN A 375 -23.49 2.14 -10.82
CA GLN A 375 -23.56 2.01 -9.38
C GLN A 375 -22.40 2.82 -8.75
N PRO A 376 -22.65 3.95 -8.07
CA PRO A 376 -21.63 4.60 -7.25
C PRO A 376 -21.10 3.65 -6.17
N CYS A 377 -19.79 3.67 -5.95
CA CYS A 377 -19.11 2.76 -5.03
C CYS A 377 -19.61 2.91 -3.58
N ALA A 378 -20.11 1.81 -3.00
CA ALA A 378 -20.65 1.77 -1.64
C ALA A 378 -19.60 2.08 -0.58
N ALA A 379 -18.42 1.43 -0.64
CA ALA A 379 -17.36 1.65 0.35
C ALA A 379 -16.88 3.11 0.36
N HIS A 380 -16.60 3.67 -0.82
CA HIS A 380 -16.23 5.07 -0.98
C HIS A 380 -17.32 6.00 -0.44
N THR A 381 -18.60 5.75 -0.77
CA THR A 381 -19.70 6.60 -0.29
C THR A 381 -19.93 6.51 1.21
N ILE A 382 -19.71 5.35 1.86
CA ILE A 382 -19.72 5.25 3.33
C ILE A 382 -18.50 5.95 3.93
N ASN A 383 -17.32 5.88 3.31
CA ASN A 383 -16.14 6.65 3.72
C ASN A 383 -16.43 8.17 3.65
N LEU A 384 -17.21 8.63 2.66
CA LEU A 384 -17.72 10.00 2.59
C LEU A 384 -18.81 10.32 3.63
N MET A 385 -19.64 9.36 4.06
CA MET A 385 -20.52 9.55 5.23
C MET A 385 -19.70 9.78 6.50
N LEU A 386 -18.67 8.97 6.71
CA LEU A 386 -17.76 9.07 7.86
C LEU A 386 -16.98 10.39 7.83
N LYS A 387 -16.58 10.88 6.65
CA LYS A 387 -16.04 12.23 6.45
C LYS A 387 -17.05 13.31 6.85
N ASP A 388 -18.27 13.28 6.30
CA ASP A 388 -19.31 14.27 6.57
C ASP A 388 -19.59 14.39 8.09
N ILE A 389 -19.52 13.27 8.83
CA ILE A 389 -19.63 13.21 10.31
C ILE A 389 -18.39 13.77 11.02
N ALA A 390 -17.18 13.47 10.53
CA ALA A 390 -15.93 14.02 11.07
C ALA A 390 -15.83 15.56 10.91
N CYS A 391 -16.59 16.14 9.97
CA CYS A 391 -16.72 17.58 9.76
C CYS A 391 -17.72 18.29 10.69
N PHE A 392 -18.40 17.58 11.61
CA PHE A 392 -19.21 18.24 12.65
C PHE A 392 -18.29 18.91 13.66
N ASP A 393 -18.56 20.16 14.04
CA ASP A 393 -17.67 20.96 14.90
C ASP A 393 -17.24 20.20 16.17
N GLU A 394 -18.20 19.57 16.86
CA GLU A 394 -17.95 18.84 18.12
C GLU A 394 -17.11 17.56 17.92
N VAL A 395 -17.19 16.96 16.73
CA VAL A 395 -16.41 15.77 16.33
C VAL A 395 -15.02 16.20 15.84
N GLY A 396 -14.92 17.33 15.14
CA GLY A 396 -13.68 17.93 14.68
C GLY A 396 -12.80 18.37 15.85
N GLU A 397 -13.38 19.03 16.87
CA GLU A 397 -12.69 19.36 18.13
C GLU A 397 -12.17 18.11 18.85
N LEU A 398 -13.01 17.06 18.93
CA LEU A 398 -12.61 15.79 19.54
C LEU A 398 -11.44 15.16 18.79
N LEU A 399 -11.54 15.03 17.46
CA LEU A 399 -10.47 14.50 16.61
C LEU A 399 -9.19 15.35 16.70
N TYR A 400 -9.30 16.68 16.80
CA TYR A 400 -8.16 17.56 17.01
C TYR A 400 -7.46 17.28 18.34
N SER A 401 -8.22 17.17 19.44
CA SER A 401 -7.65 16.86 20.76
C SER A 401 -6.94 15.49 20.78
N ALA A 402 -7.57 14.45 20.22
CA ALA A 402 -6.97 13.12 20.10
C ALA A 402 -5.67 13.13 19.27
N LYS A 403 -5.68 13.82 18.12
CA LYS A 403 -4.49 13.98 17.27
C LYS A 403 -3.38 14.75 18.00
N ARG A 404 -3.69 15.82 18.73
CA ARG A 404 -2.71 16.59 19.52
C ARG A 404 -2.03 15.71 20.57
N MET A 405 -2.82 14.97 21.37
CA MET A 405 -2.28 14.02 22.34
C MET A 405 -1.39 12.96 21.68
N CYS A 406 -1.82 12.38 20.56
CA CYS A 406 -1.03 11.37 19.86
C CYS A 406 0.29 11.96 19.33
N ARG A 407 0.28 13.13 18.67
CA ARG A 407 1.52 13.81 18.24
C ARG A 407 2.48 14.04 19.40
N PHE A 408 1.98 14.47 20.57
CA PHE A 408 2.80 14.62 21.77
C PHE A 408 3.40 13.29 22.25
N LEU A 409 2.58 12.25 22.39
CA LEU A 409 3.01 10.91 22.85
C LEU A 409 4.06 10.27 21.92
N TYR A 410 4.02 10.57 20.61
CA TYR A 410 4.99 10.13 19.60
C TYR A 410 6.17 11.09 19.39
N LYS A 411 6.13 12.32 19.93
CA LYS A 411 7.17 13.37 19.78
C LYS A 411 8.54 12.95 20.32
N HIS A 412 8.57 12.14 21.39
CA HIS A 412 9.79 11.74 22.08
C HIS A 412 9.87 10.23 22.26
N ASN A 413 11.00 9.62 21.85
CA ASN A 413 11.21 8.17 21.90
C ASN A 413 10.95 7.57 23.30
N ARG A 414 11.47 8.19 24.37
CA ARG A 414 11.23 7.71 25.75
C ARG A 414 9.76 7.84 26.20
N LEU A 415 9.04 8.87 25.75
CA LEU A 415 7.61 9.04 26.04
C LEU A 415 6.78 8.00 25.28
N HIS A 416 7.12 7.75 24.02
CA HIS A 416 6.52 6.71 23.19
C HIS A 416 6.73 5.30 23.78
N ALA A 417 7.95 4.99 24.23
CA ALA A 417 8.25 3.73 24.90
C ALA A 417 7.47 3.57 26.21
N MET A 418 7.38 4.63 27.03
CA MET A 418 6.56 4.64 28.25
C MET A 418 5.07 4.45 27.94
N MET A 419 4.56 5.08 26.88
CA MET A 419 3.18 4.87 26.43
C MET A 419 2.93 3.40 26.04
N LYS A 420 3.81 2.80 25.23
CA LYS A 420 3.73 1.39 24.81
C LYS A 420 3.75 0.42 25.98
N ASP A 421 4.60 0.66 26.98
CA ASP A 421 4.66 -0.10 28.24
C ASP A 421 3.31 -0.04 28.97
N LYS A 422 2.84 1.19 29.30
CA LYS A 422 1.68 1.39 30.17
C LYS A 422 0.35 0.98 29.54
N ILE A 423 0.20 1.15 28.22
CA ILE A 423 -1.04 0.73 27.52
C ILE A 423 -0.93 -0.66 26.87
N GLY A 424 0.29 -1.18 26.67
CA GLY A 424 0.60 -2.57 26.29
C GLY A 424 0.66 -2.89 24.78
N ARG A 425 0.47 -1.92 23.89
CA ARG A 425 0.73 -1.96 22.42
C ARG A 425 0.65 -0.52 21.87
N GLU A 426 0.83 -0.26 20.57
CA GLU A 426 0.69 1.09 19.99
C GLU A 426 -0.77 1.58 19.81
N LEU A 427 -0.93 2.88 19.55
CA LEU A 427 -2.20 3.44 19.09
C LEU A 427 -2.35 3.21 17.57
N ILE A 428 -3.60 3.13 17.09
CA ILE A 428 -3.86 2.98 15.66
C ILE A 428 -3.63 4.32 14.97
N ARG A 429 -2.66 4.42 14.06
CA ARG A 429 -2.44 5.66 13.30
C ARG A 429 -3.64 5.93 12.38
N TRP A 430 -4.11 7.17 12.35
CA TRP A 430 -5.12 7.60 11.38
C TRP A 430 -4.47 7.79 10.00
N ASN A 431 -5.24 7.56 8.94
CA ASN A 431 -4.86 7.81 7.56
C ASN A 431 -5.77 8.92 6.99
N ALA A 432 -5.18 9.95 6.38
CA ALA A 432 -5.89 11.09 5.82
C ALA A 432 -6.87 10.71 4.68
N THR A 433 -6.62 9.64 3.93
CA THR A 433 -7.47 9.23 2.79
C THR A 433 -8.58 8.24 3.16
N ARG A 434 -8.48 7.58 4.31
CA ARG A 434 -9.46 6.59 4.80
C ARG A 434 -10.11 7.07 6.10
N PHE A 435 -11.16 7.89 6.01
CA PHE A 435 -11.86 8.50 7.15
C PHE A 435 -12.31 7.50 8.22
N GLY A 436 -12.62 6.25 7.85
CA GLY A 436 -12.87 5.18 8.83
C GLY A 436 -11.75 5.02 9.88
N THR A 437 -10.48 5.22 9.48
CA THR A 437 -9.33 5.11 10.39
C THR A 437 -9.28 6.20 11.46
N LEU A 438 -9.93 7.35 11.27
CA LEU A 438 -10.06 8.38 12.32
C LEU A 438 -10.87 7.85 13.51
N PHE A 439 -11.89 7.05 13.24
CA PHE A 439 -12.75 6.46 14.26
C PHE A 439 -12.10 5.21 14.88
N LEU A 440 -11.33 4.45 14.12
CA LEU A 440 -10.49 3.36 14.67
C LEU A 440 -9.39 3.90 15.59
N PHE A 441 -8.82 5.07 15.26
CA PHE A 441 -7.90 5.80 16.13
C PHE A 441 -8.58 6.19 17.45
N LEU A 442 -9.80 6.75 17.42
CA LEU A 442 -10.58 7.03 18.64
C LEU A 442 -10.94 5.75 19.42
N GLN A 443 -11.33 4.66 18.74
CA GLN A 443 -11.58 3.36 19.37
C GLN A 443 -10.32 2.86 20.10
N SER A 444 -9.13 3.05 19.51
CA SER A 444 -7.86 2.66 20.12
C SER A 444 -7.52 3.43 21.40
N PHE A 445 -8.11 4.61 21.65
CA PHE A 445 -8.09 5.25 22.97
C PHE A 445 -9.12 4.59 23.91
N LEU A 446 -10.36 4.39 23.45
CA LEU A 446 -11.46 3.87 24.29
C LEU A 446 -11.18 2.47 24.83
N ASP A 447 -10.64 1.57 24.01
CA ASP A 447 -10.21 0.20 24.38
C ASP A 447 -9.18 0.16 25.53
N ARG A 448 -8.66 1.33 25.92
CA ARG A 448 -7.51 1.51 26.81
C ARG A 448 -7.75 2.58 27.86
N GLN A 449 -8.98 3.08 27.99
CA GLN A 449 -9.35 4.16 28.88
C GLN A 449 -8.80 3.94 30.30
N GLU A 450 -9.02 2.77 30.88
CA GLU A 450 -8.53 2.41 32.22
C GLU A 450 -7.00 2.46 32.34
N LYS A 451 -6.28 1.99 31.30
CA LYS A 451 -4.81 2.00 31.26
C LYS A 451 -4.26 3.41 31.14
N PHE A 452 -4.87 4.26 30.31
CA PHE A 452 -4.53 5.68 30.23
C PHE A 452 -4.78 6.38 31.55
N GLN A 453 -5.95 6.20 32.17
CA GLN A 453 -6.29 6.81 33.46
C GLN A 453 -5.34 6.35 34.58
N SER A 454 -5.01 5.06 34.65
CA SER A 454 -4.01 4.50 35.57
C SER A 454 -2.62 5.11 35.36
N TRP A 455 -2.21 5.28 34.10
CA TRP A 455 -0.93 5.92 33.77
C TRP A 455 -0.91 7.39 34.17
N MET A 456 -1.96 8.18 33.90
CA MET A 456 -2.01 9.61 34.23
C MET A 456 -1.81 9.88 35.74
N VAL A 457 -2.26 8.98 36.62
CA VAL A 457 -2.10 9.14 38.07
C VAL A 457 -0.77 8.58 38.63
N SER A 458 0.00 7.86 37.82
CA SER A 458 1.26 7.20 38.21
C SER A 458 2.39 8.19 38.55
N SER A 459 3.39 7.70 39.29
CA SER A 459 4.68 8.40 39.49
C SER A 459 5.35 8.75 38.17
N ASP A 460 5.29 7.84 37.20
CA ASP A 460 6.04 7.90 35.94
C ASP A 460 5.48 9.00 35.03
N TRP A 461 4.18 9.28 35.10
CA TRP A 461 3.58 10.42 34.40
C TRP A 461 3.85 11.76 35.10
N LYS A 462 3.80 11.79 36.43
CA LYS A 462 4.02 13.01 37.23
C LYS A 462 5.48 13.48 37.20
N ASN A 463 6.42 12.54 37.22
CA ASN A 463 7.85 12.79 37.38
C ASN A 463 8.63 12.54 36.08
N ASN A 464 8.08 12.92 34.91
CA ASN A 464 8.79 12.82 33.63
C ASN A 464 9.44 14.14 33.21
N ASP A 465 10.23 14.06 32.13
CA ASP A 465 11.04 15.15 31.58
C ASP A 465 10.21 16.23 30.86
N TRP A 466 8.92 15.98 30.60
CA TRP A 466 8.01 16.83 29.82
C TRP A 466 6.86 17.42 30.64
N ARG A 467 6.84 17.23 31.97
CA ARG A 467 5.79 17.71 32.88
C ARG A 467 5.49 19.22 32.80
N ASP A 468 6.46 19.99 32.31
CA ASP A 468 6.43 21.45 32.18
C ASP A 468 6.01 21.88 30.74
N GLU A 469 5.70 20.96 29.83
CA GLU A 469 5.16 21.25 28.48
C GLU A 469 3.62 21.40 28.48
N ASP A 470 3.11 22.37 27.72
CA ASP A 470 1.65 22.58 27.53
C ASP A 470 0.93 21.32 27.00
N ASP A 471 1.60 20.54 26.15
CA ASP A 471 1.05 19.31 25.59
C ASP A 471 0.98 18.15 26.61
N HIS A 472 1.86 18.11 27.62
CA HIS A 472 1.76 17.17 28.74
C HIS A 472 0.51 17.45 29.56
N LYS A 473 0.35 18.72 29.97
CA LYS A 473 -0.84 19.17 30.71
C LYS A 473 -2.13 18.94 29.91
N PHE A 474 -2.16 19.33 28.64
CA PHE A 474 -3.31 19.10 27.76
C PHE A 474 -3.67 17.62 27.65
N THR A 475 -2.66 16.74 27.52
CA THR A 475 -2.86 15.29 27.46
C THR A 475 -3.41 14.73 28.77
N TYR A 476 -2.90 15.19 29.92
CA TYR A 476 -3.42 14.82 31.24
C TYR A 476 -4.88 15.28 31.43
N ASP A 477 -5.18 16.53 31.10
CA ASP A 477 -6.50 17.12 31.26
C ASP A 477 -7.53 16.34 30.40
N CYS A 478 -7.22 16.04 29.14
CA CYS A 478 -8.12 15.25 28.27
C CYS A 478 -8.26 13.78 28.69
N LEU A 479 -7.16 13.09 29.06
CA LEU A 479 -7.24 11.67 29.43
C LEU A 479 -7.85 11.42 30.83
N THR A 480 -7.91 12.44 31.68
CA THR A 480 -8.62 12.38 32.97
C THR A 480 -10.04 12.95 32.93
N ASP A 481 -10.39 13.75 31.91
CA ASP A 481 -11.75 14.31 31.75
C ASP A 481 -12.79 13.27 31.32
N ARG A 482 -13.79 13.06 32.17
CA ARG A 482 -14.95 12.21 31.89
C ARG A 482 -15.80 12.71 30.73
N ILE A 483 -15.88 14.03 30.50
CA ILE A 483 -16.67 14.61 29.39
C ILE A 483 -16.01 14.26 28.06
N TRP A 484 -14.67 14.36 27.96
CA TRP A 484 -13.89 13.90 26.81
C TRP A 484 -14.17 12.43 26.47
N TRP A 485 -14.08 11.52 27.45
CA TRP A 485 -14.39 10.10 27.23
C TRP A 485 -15.84 9.85 26.82
N ASN A 486 -16.82 10.54 27.43
CA ASN A 486 -18.23 10.45 27.02
C ASN A 486 -18.42 10.90 25.55
N LYS A 487 -17.68 11.93 25.09
CA LYS A 487 -17.70 12.36 23.67
C LYS A 487 -17.13 11.29 22.74
N VAL A 488 -16.02 10.64 23.12
CA VAL A 488 -15.45 9.50 22.37
C VAL A 488 -16.47 8.37 22.24
N GLU A 489 -17.09 7.95 23.34
CA GLU A 489 -18.09 6.88 23.35
C GLU A 489 -19.32 7.24 22.50
N LEU A 490 -19.81 8.48 22.58
CA LEU A 490 -20.94 8.99 21.80
C LEU A 490 -20.68 8.93 20.29
N VAL A 491 -19.50 9.39 19.86
CA VAL A 491 -19.10 9.37 18.44
C VAL A 491 -18.96 7.93 17.95
N LEU A 492 -18.32 7.05 18.73
CA LEU A 492 -18.15 5.64 18.37
C LEU A 492 -19.49 4.90 18.27
N LYS A 493 -20.44 5.14 19.19
CA LYS A 493 -21.83 4.62 19.08
C LYS A 493 -22.50 4.99 17.75
N ALA A 494 -22.23 6.19 17.21
CA ALA A 494 -22.83 6.66 15.96
C ALA A 494 -22.18 6.07 14.70
N VAL A 495 -20.86 5.82 14.71
CA VAL A 495 -20.12 5.40 13.51
C VAL A 495 -19.86 3.90 13.42
N THR A 496 -19.80 3.16 14.53
CA THR A 496 -19.51 1.71 14.53
C THR A 496 -20.49 0.90 13.66
N PRO A 497 -21.82 1.15 13.68
CA PRO A 497 -22.74 0.43 12.79
C PRO A 497 -22.51 0.75 11.30
N LEU A 498 -22.12 1.99 10.96
CA LEU A 498 -21.72 2.34 9.59
C LEU A 498 -20.43 1.64 9.16
N TYR A 499 -19.47 1.50 10.08
CA TYR A 499 -18.23 0.76 9.83
C TYR A 499 -18.49 -0.74 9.59
N SER A 500 -19.46 -1.34 10.29
CA SER A 500 -19.92 -2.71 10.01
C SER A 500 -20.44 -2.87 8.57
N VAL A 501 -21.24 -1.90 8.08
CA VAL A 501 -21.71 -1.90 6.68
C VAL A 501 -20.55 -1.67 5.71
N LEU A 502 -19.59 -0.79 6.02
CA LEU A 502 -18.38 -0.59 5.23
C LEU A 502 -17.57 -1.89 5.09
N ARG A 503 -17.37 -2.62 6.19
CA ARG A 503 -16.67 -3.92 6.18
C ARG A 503 -17.42 -5.00 5.41
N PHE A 504 -18.75 -4.93 5.31
CA PHE A 504 -19.53 -5.83 4.46
C PHE A 504 -19.33 -5.54 2.98
N VAL A 505 -19.42 -4.27 2.55
CA VAL A 505 -19.30 -3.91 1.12
C VAL A 505 -17.86 -3.98 0.59
N ASP A 506 -16.87 -3.99 1.48
CA ASP A 506 -15.44 -4.19 1.17
C ASP A 506 -15.02 -5.68 1.17
N GLN A 507 -15.96 -6.63 1.27
CA GLN A 507 -15.65 -8.07 1.16
C GLN A 507 -15.67 -8.56 -0.29
N ASP A 508 -14.57 -9.17 -0.74
CA ASP A 508 -14.38 -9.63 -2.12
C ASP A 508 -15.41 -10.67 -2.59
N LYS A 509 -15.92 -11.52 -1.68
CA LYS A 509 -16.81 -12.66 -1.99
C LYS A 509 -18.24 -12.50 -1.46
N ASN A 510 -18.37 -12.07 -0.21
CA ASN A 510 -19.64 -12.07 0.52
C ASN A 510 -20.39 -10.73 0.47
N GLY A 511 -19.76 -9.66 -0.04
CA GLY A 511 -20.29 -8.28 -0.10
C GLY A 511 -21.32 -8.02 -1.20
N THR A 512 -22.34 -8.88 -1.32
CA THR A 512 -23.35 -8.77 -2.39
C THR A 512 -24.16 -7.47 -2.31
N ILE A 513 -24.55 -6.96 -3.48
CA ILE A 513 -25.39 -5.77 -3.60
C ILE A 513 -26.76 -5.92 -2.91
N SER A 514 -27.31 -7.15 -2.83
CA SER A 514 -28.59 -7.44 -2.19
C SER A 514 -28.57 -7.23 -0.67
N GLY A 515 -27.44 -7.55 -0.03
CA GLY A 515 -27.28 -7.42 1.42
C GLY A 515 -27.08 -5.99 1.92
N PHE A 516 -26.80 -5.03 1.02
CA PHE A 516 -26.48 -3.65 1.41
C PHE A 516 -27.66 -2.94 2.12
N VAL A 517 -28.82 -2.84 1.48
CA VAL A 517 -29.95 -2.06 2.03
C VAL A 517 -30.48 -2.63 3.34
N PRO A 518 -30.66 -3.96 3.52
CA PRO A 518 -31.05 -4.53 4.82
C PRO A 518 -30.06 -4.20 5.94
N ARG A 519 -28.75 -4.29 5.67
CA ARG A 519 -27.70 -3.96 6.65
C ARG A 519 -27.63 -2.46 6.96
N MET A 520 -27.78 -1.60 5.95
CA MET A 520 -27.82 -0.15 6.15
C MET A 520 -29.03 0.29 6.99
N LEU A 521 -30.21 -0.30 6.76
CA LEU A 521 -31.40 -0.04 7.58
C LEU A 521 -31.25 -0.56 9.01
N HIS A 522 -30.62 -1.73 9.21
CA HIS A 522 -30.28 -2.21 10.54
C HIS A 522 -29.32 -1.26 11.26
N ALA A 523 -28.24 -0.84 10.59
CA ALA A 523 -27.26 0.10 11.13
C ALA A 523 -27.91 1.45 11.51
N GLN A 524 -28.78 2.00 10.66
CA GLN A 524 -29.56 3.20 10.98
C GLN A 524 -30.43 3.01 12.23
N ALA A 525 -31.20 1.92 12.29
CA ALA A 525 -32.05 1.62 13.44
C ALA A 525 -31.23 1.47 14.74
N GLU A 526 -30.07 0.81 14.67
CA GLU A 526 -29.15 0.62 15.78
C GLU A 526 -28.55 1.94 16.27
N ILE A 527 -28.10 2.82 15.36
CA ILE A 527 -27.57 4.16 15.67
C ILE A 527 -28.64 4.97 16.42
N PHE A 528 -29.85 5.08 15.86
CA PHE A 528 -30.89 5.91 16.48
C PHE A 528 -31.44 5.30 17.77
N ALA A 529 -31.46 3.97 17.91
CA ALA A 529 -31.77 3.33 19.19
C ALA A 529 -30.72 3.67 20.26
N LYS A 530 -29.43 3.54 19.96
CA LYS A 530 -28.33 3.88 20.87
C LYS A 530 -28.34 5.35 21.27
N LEU A 531 -28.50 6.26 20.30
CA LEU A 531 -28.43 7.71 20.55
C LEU A 531 -29.69 8.27 21.23
N LYS A 532 -30.89 7.73 20.98
CA LYS A 532 -32.14 8.22 21.59
C LYS A 532 -32.16 8.10 23.12
N HIS A 533 -31.41 7.15 23.67
CA HIS A 533 -31.32 6.92 25.11
C HIS A 533 -30.06 7.49 25.75
N ASP A 534 -29.13 8.05 24.97
CA ASP A 534 -27.89 8.63 25.50
C ASP A 534 -28.10 10.08 25.94
N LYS A 535 -27.81 10.35 27.23
CA LYS A 535 -27.98 11.69 27.83
C LYS A 535 -27.00 12.72 27.25
N ASN A 536 -25.92 12.29 26.61
CA ASN A 536 -24.93 13.16 25.98
C ASN A 536 -25.30 13.49 24.51
N ALA A 537 -26.28 12.80 23.91
CA ALA A 537 -26.70 13.04 22.53
C ALA A 537 -27.69 14.21 22.45
N SER A 538 -27.28 15.32 21.81
CA SER A 538 -28.20 16.42 21.51
C SER A 538 -29.19 16.02 20.40
N ARG A 539 -30.37 16.63 20.37
CA ARG A 539 -31.31 16.43 19.24
C ARG A 539 -30.72 16.92 17.92
N ASP A 540 -29.86 17.93 17.97
CA ASP A 540 -29.22 18.51 16.80
C ASP A 540 -28.21 17.55 16.15
N ILE A 541 -27.31 16.92 16.92
CA ILE A 541 -26.37 15.95 16.35
C ILE A 541 -27.09 14.73 15.79
N ILE A 542 -28.18 14.27 16.43
CA ILE A 542 -29.05 13.20 15.91
C ILE A 542 -29.67 13.59 14.55
N ASN A 543 -30.15 14.83 14.42
CA ASN A 543 -30.71 15.33 13.17
C ASN A 543 -29.65 15.45 12.06
N ARG A 544 -28.48 16.01 12.36
CA ARG A 544 -27.34 16.11 11.41
C ARG A 544 -26.87 14.72 10.95
N LEU A 545 -26.73 13.75 11.85
CA LEU A 545 -26.43 12.36 11.53
C LEU A 545 -27.49 11.76 10.57
N ASN A 546 -28.77 11.95 10.89
CA ASN A 546 -29.87 11.47 10.07
C ASN A 546 -29.90 12.11 8.67
N GLU A 547 -29.58 13.41 8.55
CA GLU A 547 -29.48 14.07 7.25
C GLU A 547 -28.33 13.48 6.40
N VAL A 548 -27.12 13.38 6.97
CA VAL A 548 -25.93 12.84 6.28
C VAL A 548 -26.19 11.41 5.80
N ILE A 549 -26.65 10.55 6.70
CA ILE A 549 -26.88 9.13 6.40
C ILE A 549 -27.99 8.98 5.33
N ASN A 550 -29.12 9.69 5.46
CA ASN A 550 -30.20 9.61 4.47
C ASN A 550 -29.83 10.25 3.11
N ARG A 551 -29.03 11.31 3.09
CA ARG A 551 -28.53 11.94 1.85
C ARG A 551 -27.65 10.98 1.08
N ARG A 552 -26.63 10.41 1.74
CA ARG A 552 -25.66 9.50 1.12
C ARG A 552 -26.26 8.12 0.82
N THR A 553 -27.18 7.61 1.65
CA THR A 553 -27.91 6.36 1.36
C THR A 553 -28.82 6.51 0.14
N ARG A 554 -29.56 7.62 0.01
CA ARG A 554 -30.38 7.88 -1.20
C ARG A 554 -29.53 7.95 -2.47
N TYR A 555 -28.34 8.54 -2.41
CA TYR A 555 -27.42 8.59 -3.54
C TYR A 555 -26.97 7.20 -4.00
N LEU A 556 -26.73 6.26 -3.08
CA LEU A 556 -26.38 4.87 -3.42
C LEU A 556 -27.55 4.06 -4.01
N VAL A 557 -28.78 4.42 -3.66
CA VAL A 557 -29.98 3.57 -3.85
C VAL A 557 -30.92 4.07 -4.96
N ASN A 558 -30.88 5.36 -5.29
CA ASN A 558 -31.74 5.97 -6.32
C ASN A 558 -31.12 5.77 -7.72
N GLY A 559 -31.87 5.16 -8.64
CA GLY A 559 -31.40 4.91 -10.02
C GLY A 559 -30.43 3.74 -10.17
N THR A 560 -30.19 2.98 -9.10
CA THR A 560 -29.24 1.87 -9.05
C THR A 560 -29.94 0.52 -8.81
N LEU A 561 -29.18 -0.58 -8.91
CA LEU A 561 -29.71 -1.91 -8.64
C LEU A 561 -29.89 -2.22 -7.15
N MET A 562 -29.37 -1.42 -6.21
CA MET A 562 -29.43 -1.72 -4.76
C MET A 562 -30.85 -1.91 -4.22
N SER A 563 -31.83 -1.08 -4.62
CA SER A 563 -33.23 -1.29 -4.22
C SER A 563 -33.81 -2.58 -4.78
N ALA A 564 -33.53 -2.88 -6.05
CA ALA A 564 -34.03 -4.09 -6.71
C ALA A 564 -33.41 -5.35 -6.10
N ALA A 565 -32.10 -5.35 -5.88
CA ALA A 565 -31.37 -6.44 -5.26
C ALA A 565 -31.87 -6.72 -3.83
N ALA A 566 -32.08 -5.69 -3.01
CA ALA A 566 -32.67 -5.84 -1.68
C ALA A 566 -34.12 -6.33 -1.71
N GLY A 567 -34.88 -5.99 -2.76
CA GLY A 567 -36.21 -6.53 -3.03
C GLY A 567 -36.21 -7.99 -3.46
N LEU A 568 -35.07 -8.53 -3.91
CA LEU A 568 -34.87 -9.92 -4.33
C LEU A 568 -34.00 -10.70 -3.32
N ASP A 569 -33.64 -10.09 -2.19
CA ASP A 569 -32.77 -10.70 -1.19
C ASP A 569 -33.53 -11.75 -0.35
N PRO A 570 -33.05 -13.00 -0.25
CA PRO A 570 -33.73 -14.05 0.50
C PRO A 570 -33.86 -13.76 1.99
N TYR A 571 -32.87 -13.11 2.61
CA TYR A 571 -32.94 -12.76 4.02
C TYR A 571 -33.94 -11.62 4.25
N ALA A 572 -33.93 -10.60 3.39
CA ALA A 572 -34.89 -9.50 3.43
C ALA A 572 -36.35 -9.98 3.23
N LEU A 573 -36.57 -11.03 2.44
CA LEU A 573 -37.88 -11.65 2.23
C LEU A 573 -38.52 -12.14 3.53
N TYR A 574 -37.76 -12.75 4.43
CA TYR A 574 -38.29 -13.35 5.67
C TYR A 574 -38.15 -12.45 6.91
N THR A 575 -37.24 -11.47 6.91
CA THR A 575 -36.96 -10.62 8.08
C THR A 575 -37.55 -9.21 8.00
N SER A 576 -37.95 -8.76 6.80
CA SER A 576 -38.33 -7.37 6.58
C SER A 576 -39.65 -7.24 5.81
N LYS A 577 -40.20 -6.02 5.77
CA LYS A 577 -41.30 -5.65 4.87
C LYS A 577 -40.81 -5.02 3.55
N LEU A 578 -39.50 -5.04 3.27
CA LEU A 578 -38.90 -4.36 2.10
C LEU A 578 -39.46 -4.88 0.78
N VAL A 579 -39.59 -6.20 0.63
CA VAL A 579 -40.13 -6.84 -0.59
C VAL A 579 -41.59 -6.42 -0.88
N LYS A 580 -42.30 -5.85 0.11
CA LYS A 580 -43.68 -5.34 -0.01
C LYS A 580 -43.75 -3.80 -0.05
N ASN A 581 -42.62 -3.10 0.05
CA ASN A 581 -42.58 -1.64 -0.02
C ASN A 581 -42.80 -1.17 -1.48
N PRO A 582 -43.75 -0.26 -1.76
CA PRO A 582 -44.01 0.22 -3.13
C PRO A 582 -42.77 0.72 -3.88
N SER A 583 -41.81 1.39 -3.23
CA SER A 583 -40.59 1.87 -3.90
C SER A 583 -39.66 0.73 -4.31
N VAL A 584 -39.55 -0.30 -3.47
CA VAL A 584 -38.75 -1.51 -3.74
C VAL A 584 -39.42 -2.35 -4.83
N VAL A 585 -40.75 -2.53 -4.78
CA VAL A 585 -41.52 -3.21 -5.83
C VAL A 585 -41.36 -2.50 -7.18
N PHE A 586 -41.39 -1.17 -7.20
CA PHE A 586 -41.11 -0.38 -8.40
C PHE A 586 -39.68 -0.58 -8.90
N ALA A 587 -38.68 -0.53 -8.02
CA ALA A 587 -37.27 -0.74 -8.39
C ALA A 587 -37.03 -2.15 -8.97
N VAL A 588 -37.58 -3.20 -8.36
CA VAL A 588 -37.52 -4.58 -8.90
C VAL A 588 -38.19 -4.63 -10.27
N THR A 589 -39.37 -4.01 -10.43
CA THR A 589 -40.08 -3.97 -11.71
C THR A 589 -39.26 -3.29 -12.82
N MET A 590 -38.57 -2.19 -12.51
CA MET A 590 -37.71 -1.49 -13.46
C MET A 590 -36.44 -2.28 -13.79
N ALA A 591 -35.79 -2.91 -12.81
CA ALA A 591 -34.64 -3.77 -13.04
C ALA A 591 -34.99 -5.00 -13.89
N ILE A 592 -36.17 -5.60 -13.68
CA ILE A 592 -36.68 -6.69 -14.52
C ILE A 592 -36.88 -6.22 -15.96
N LYS A 593 -37.50 -5.05 -16.19
CA LYS A 593 -37.67 -4.49 -17.54
C LYS A 593 -36.34 -4.22 -18.25
N LYS A 594 -35.34 -3.76 -17.50
CA LYS A 594 -34.00 -3.39 -18.00
C LYS A 594 -33.13 -4.60 -18.36
N LEU A 595 -33.33 -5.75 -17.70
CA LEU A 595 -32.51 -6.96 -17.88
C LEU A 595 -33.21 -8.13 -18.59
N ALA A 596 -34.52 -8.05 -18.83
CA ALA A 596 -35.24 -9.05 -19.61
C ALA A 596 -34.94 -8.93 -21.11
N SER A 597 -34.78 -10.06 -21.79
CA SER A 597 -34.53 -10.12 -23.23
C SER A 597 -35.77 -9.83 -24.09
N SER A 598 -36.96 -9.76 -23.48
CA SER A 598 -38.20 -9.40 -24.17
C SER A 598 -39.27 -8.84 -23.22
N PRO A 599 -40.27 -8.07 -23.71
CA PRO A 599 -41.42 -7.64 -22.91
C PRO A 599 -42.24 -8.80 -22.33
N SER A 600 -42.26 -9.96 -22.99
CA SER A 600 -42.95 -11.17 -22.51
C SER A 600 -42.24 -11.77 -21.29
N GLU A 601 -40.91 -11.93 -21.37
CA GLU A 601 -40.09 -12.37 -20.22
C GLU A 601 -40.20 -11.39 -19.05
N ALA A 602 -40.14 -10.08 -19.32
CA ALA A 602 -40.33 -9.05 -18.31
C ALA A 602 -41.70 -9.17 -17.60
N SER A 603 -42.77 -9.34 -18.39
CA SER A 603 -44.13 -9.49 -17.86
C SER A 603 -44.25 -10.74 -16.97
N MET A 604 -43.74 -11.89 -17.42
CA MET A 604 -43.74 -13.14 -16.65
C MET A 604 -42.92 -13.02 -15.35
N ALA A 605 -41.75 -12.40 -15.39
CA ALA A 605 -40.91 -12.20 -14.21
C ALA A 605 -41.54 -11.24 -13.18
N ILE A 606 -42.19 -10.16 -13.63
CA ILE A 606 -42.96 -9.25 -12.75
C ILE A 606 -44.13 -9.98 -12.09
N ASP A 607 -44.84 -10.82 -12.85
CA ASP A 607 -45.95 -11.64 -12.33
C ASP A 607 -45.45 -12.65 -11.29
N GLN A 608 -44.33 -13.32 -11.56
CA GLN A 608 -43.69 -14.24 -10.60
C GLN A 608 -43.26 -13.52 -9.32
N PHE A 609 -42.70 -12.32 -9.44
CA PHE A 609 -42.28 -11.52 -8.30
C PHE A 609 -43.47 -11.10 -7.43
N THR A 610 -44.51 -10.53 -8.04
CA THR A 610 -45.67 -9.96 -7.33
C THR A 610 -46.68 -11.01 -6.84
N LYS A 611 -46.82 -12.14 -7.55
CA LYS A 611 -47.79 -13.19 -7.21
C LYS A 611 -47.18 -14.33 -6.41
N THR A 612 -45.87 -14.62 -6.57
CA THR A 612 -45.22 -15.78 -5.92
C THR A 612 -44.17 -15.36 -4.89
N PHE A 613 -43.09 -14.69 -5.30
CA PHE A 613 -41.95 -14.40 -4.42
C PHE A 613 -42.30 -13.46 -3.26
N SER A 614 -42.81 -12.26 -3.55
CA SER A 614 -43.17 -11.24 -2.53
C SER A 614 -44.29 -11.67 -1.56
N LYS A 615 -45.05 -12.71 -1.94
CA LYS A 615 -46.09 -13.33 -1.11
C LYS A 615 -45.59 -14.56 -0.32
N GLN A 616 -44.32 -14.94 -0.46
CA GLN A 616 -43.75 -16.17 0.12
C GLN A 616 -44.57 -17.41 -0.25
N ALA A 617 -45.02 -17.53 -1.50
CA ALA A 617 -45.85 -18.63 -1.96
C ALA A 617 -45.04 -19.79 -2.57
N LYS A 618 -45.68 -20.97 -2.68
CA LYS A 618 -45.10 -22.21 -3.21
C LYS A 618 -43.79 -22.59 -2.47
N LEU A 619 -42.69 -22.91 -3.17
CA LEU A 619 -41.40 -23.24 -2.55
C LEU A 619 -40.89 -22.16 -1.59
N PHE A 620 -41.21 -20.88 -1.80
CA PHE A 620 -40.81 -19.80 -0.89
C PHE A 620 -41.57 -19.81 0.44
N ALA A 621 -42.65 -20.58 0.58
CA ALA A 621 -43.33 -20.82 1.86
C ALA A 621 -42.66 -21.93 2.69
N SER A 622 -41.75 -22.71 2.10
CA SER A 622 -41.15 -23.89 2.74
C SER A 622 -40.26 -23.53 3.94
N LEU A 623 -40.19 -24.43 4.91
CA LEU A 623 -39.36 -24.24 6.10
C LEU A 623 -37.86 -24.29 5.72
N GLU A 624 -37.53 -25.07 4.69
CA GLU A 624 -36.19 -25.25 4.13
C GLU A 624 -35.71 -23.95 3.48
N ALA A 625 -36.51 -23.33 2.61
CA ALA A 625 -36.18 -22.05 1.96
C ALA A 625 -35.95 -20.95 3.00
N ARG A 626 -36.84 -20.85 4.00
CA ARG A 626 -36.72 -19.90 5.12
C ARG A 626 -35.47 -20.17 5.96
N SER A 627 -35.23 -21.42 6.35
CA SER A 627 -34.08 -21.80 7.18
C SER A 627 -32.76 -21.57 6.45
N SER A 628 -32.69 -21.83 5.14
CA SER A 628 -31.49 -21.54 4.36
C SER A 628 -31.21 -20.04 4.24
N ALA A 629 -32.25 -19.22 4.04
CA ALA A 629 -32.10 -17.77 3.95
C ALA A 629 -31.64 -17.12 5.27
N LEU A 630 -32.04 -17.68 6.42
CA LEU A 630 -31.72 -17.14 7.75
C LEU A 630 -30.37 -17.59 8.31
N ARG A 631 -29.79 -18.70 7.83
CA ARG A 631 -28.47 -19.19 8.28
C ARG A 631 -27.28 -18.41 7.70
N HIS A 632 -27.47 -17.67 6.60
CA HIS A 632 -26.42 -16.95 5.88
C HIS A 632 -25.24 -17.83 5.38
N GLU A 633 -25.42 -19.14 5.28
CA GLU A 633 -24.41 -20.07 4.74
C GLU A 633 -24.43 -20.12 3.20
N THR A 634 -25.61 -19.96 2.59
CA THR A 634 -25.79 -19.92 1.13
C THR A 634 -25.83 -18.49 0.62
N SER A 635 -25.12 -18.19 -0.45
CA SER A 635 -25.23 -16.88 -1.12
C SER A 635 -26.66 -16.66 -1.65
N PRO A 636 -27.09 -15.40 -1.84
CA PRO A 636 -28.38 -15.10 -2.47
C PRO A 636 -28.58 -15.78 -3.83
N ALA A 637 -27.52 -15.87 -4.65
CA ALA A 637 -27.59 -16.49 -5.97
C ALA A 637 -27.76 -18.03 -5.89
N GLU A 638 -27.06 -18.70 -4.98
CA GLU A 638 -27.24 -20.14 -4.72
C GLU A 638 -28.62 -20.45 -4.14
N TRP A 639 -29.14 -19.58 -3.26
CA TRP A 639 -30.51 -19.71 -2.76
C TRP A 639 -31.54 -19.59 -3.88
N TRP A 640 -31.36 -18.63 -4.80
CA TRP A 640 -32.20 -18.50 -6.00
C TRP A 640 -32.07 -19.72 -6.92
N ASN A 641 -30.89 -20.32 -7.06
CA ASN A 641 -30.72 -21.58 -7.78
C ASN A 641 -31.54 -22.73 -7.14
N SER A 642 -31.49 -22.86 -5.82
CA SER A 642 -32.16 -23.94 -5.07
C SER A 642 -33.68 -23.81 -5.01
N TYR A 643 -34.21 -22.61 -4.78
CA TYR A 643 -35.64 -22.40 -4.49
C TYR A 643 -36.41 -21.66 -5.60
N GLY A 644 -35.71 -21.05 -6.56
CA GLY A 644 -36.32 -20.25 -7.63
C GLY A 644 -36.92 -21.03 -8.80
N GLY A 645 -36.75 -22.36 -8.89
CA GLY A 645 -37.06 -23.15 -10.10
C GLY A 645 -38.52 -23.16 -10.58
N GLN A 646 -39.47 -22.71 -9.74
CA GLN A 646 -40.88 -22.52 -10.11
C GLN A 646 -41.21 -21.11 -10.64
N CYS A 647 -40.20 -20.26 -10.77
CA CYS A 647 -40.25 -18.89 -11.27
C CYS A 647 -39.02 -18.63 -12.15
N LYS A 648 -38.88 -19.38 -13.27
CA LYS A 648 -37.64 -19.47 -14.06
C LYS A 648 -37.17 -18.12 -14.62
N GLU A 649 -38.10 -17.34 -15.11
CA GLU A 649 -37.88 -16.03 -15.73
C GLU A 649 -37.42 -15.01 -14.69
N LEU A 650 -38.07 -14.99 -13.52
CA LEU A 650 -37.60 -14.21 -12.36
C LEU A 650 -36.26 -14.74 -11.83
N GLN A 651 -36.06 -16.06 -11.74
CA GLN A 651 -34.85 -16.70 -11.23
C GLN A 651 -33.63 -16.29 -12.06
N LYS A 652 -33.72 -16.36 -13.40
CA LYS A 652 -32.67 -15.91 -14.34
C LYS A 652 -32.27 -14.47 -14.06
N ILE A 653 -33.25 -13.56 -13.96
CA ILE A 653 -32.98 -12.13 -13.74
C ILE A 653 -32.50 -11.86 -12.30
N ALA A 654 -33.08 -12.52 -11.31
CA ALA A 654 -32.73 -12.34 -9.90
C ALA A 654 -31.30 -12.78 -9.61
N ILE A 655 -30.87 -13.93 -10.14
CA ILE A 655 -29.47 -14.37 -10.07
C ILE A 655 -28.54 -13.31 -10.67
N ARG A 656 -28.88 -12.73 -11.82
CA ARG A 656 -28.09 -11.65 -12.43
C ARG A 656 -28.02 -10.37 -11.60
N ILE A 657 -29.04 -10.06 -10.80
CA ILE A 657 -29.05 -8.87 -9.93
C ILE A 657 -28.33 -9.14 -8.60
N VAL A 658 -28.65 -10.22 -7.89
CA VAL A 658 -28.16 -10.44 -6.50
C VAL A 658 -26.71 -10.93 -6.42
N SER A 659 -26.17 -11.45 -7.53
CA SER A 659 -24.78 -11.92 -7.62
C SER A 659 -23.75 -10.82 -7.85
N GLN A 660 -24.17 -9.56 -7.97
CA GLN A 660 -23.29 -8.43 -8.27
C GLN A 660 -22.65 -7.83 -6.99
N CYS A 661 -21.48 -7.20 -7.12
CA CYS A 661 -20.83 -6.48 -6.01
C CYS A 661 -21.39 -5.05 -5.88
N SER A 662 -21.00 -4.33 -4.82
CA SER A 662 -21.46 -2.95 -4.56
C SER A 662 -20.33 -1.93 -4.44
N SER A 663 -19.07 -2.33 -4.58
CA SER A 663 -17.90 -1.48 -4.36
C SER A 663 -16.76 -1.82 -5.31
N SER A 664 -16.06 -0.79 -5.77
CA SER A 664 -14.80 -0.86 -6.51
C SER A 664 -13.56 -0.94 -5.60
N SER A 665 -13.70 -1.21 -4.29
CA SER A 665 -12.56 -1.21 -3.35
C SER A 665 -11.49 -2.28 -3.65
N GLY A 666 -11.82 -3.29 -4.46
CA GLY A 666 -10.84 -4.18 -5.09
C GLY A 666 -9.80 -3.42 -5.89
N CYS A 667 -10.21 -2.38 -6.63
CA CYS A 667 -9.35 -1.55 -7.46
C CYS A 667 -8.41 -0.67 -6.62
N GLU A 668 -8.89 -0.07 -5.52
CA GLU A 668 -8.04 0.68 -4.57
C GLU A 668 -6.89 -0.18 -4.02
N ARG A 669 -7.14 -1.49 -3.81
CA ARG A 669 -6.13 -2.42 -3.31
C ARG A 669 -5.04 -2.73 -4.33
N ASN A 670 -5.29 -2.51 -5.63
CA ASN A 670 -4.29 -2.71 -6.69
C ASN A 670 -3.15 -1.70 -6.61
N TRP A 671 -3.37 -0.47 -6.13
CA TRP A 671 -2.32 0.56 -6.03
C TRP A 671 -1.15 0.12 -5.14
N SER A 672 -1.44 -0.65 -4.09
CA SER A 672 -0.41 -1.27 -3.26
C SER A 672 0.41 -2.33 -4.02
N THR A 673 -0.19 -3.00 -5.00
CA THR A 673 0.51 -3.94 -5.87
C THR A 673 1.38 -3.21 -6.88
N PHE A 674 0.88 -2.13 -7.50
CA PHE A 674 1.70 -1.26 -8.36
C PHE A 674 2.96 -0.77 -7.64
N ALA A 675 2.83 -0.25 -6.42
CA ALA A 675 3.99 0.22 -5.65
C ALA A 675 4.93 -0.90 -5.13
N LEU A 676 4.43 -2.14 -4.99
CA LEU A 676 5.26 -3.31 -4.65
C LEU A 676 6.00 -3.88 -5.87
N VAL A 677 5.45 -3.74 -7.07
CA VAL A 677 6.10 -4.18 -8.33
C VAL A 677 7.05 -3.09 -8.85
N HIS A 678 6.59 -1.84 -8.89
CA HIS A 678 7.32 -0.66 -9.34
C HIS A 678 8.06 0.02 -8.19
N THR A 679 9.06 -0.66 -7.64
CA THR A 679 9.96 -0.13 -6.61
C THR A 679 11.13 0.64 -7.23
N LYS A 680 11.95 1.33 -6.41
CA LYS A 680 13.22 1.95 -6.88
C LYS A 680 14.16 0.96 -7.58
N LEU A 681 14.14 -0.31 -7.18
CA LEU A 681 14.95 -1.38 -7.78
C LEU A 681 14.38 -1.90 -9.11
N ARG A 682 13.10 -1.58 -9.40
CA ARG A 682 12.36 -1.97 -10.62
C ARG A 682 11.80 -0.74 -11.37
N ALA A 683 12.42 0.43 -11.20
CA ALA A 683 11.95 1.72 -11.73
C ALA A 683 12.21 1.94 -13.23
N ARG A 684 12.69 0.92 -13.95
CA ARG A 684 12.97 0.93 -15.40
C ARG A 684 12.12 -0.05 -16.21
N LEU A 685 11.09 -0.64 -15.61
CA LEU A 685 10.20 -1.57 -16.31
C LEU A 685 9.35 -0.81 -17.35
N GLY A 686 9.41 -1.24 -18.61
CA GLY A 686 8.45 -0.83 -19.63
C GLY A 686 7.01 -1.18 -19.23
N TYR A 687 6.04 -0.37 -19.68
CA TYR A 687 4.66 -0.44 -19.21
C TYR A 687 4.02 -1.83 -19.39
N GLU A 688 4.22 -2.49 -20.54
CA GLU A 688 3.67 -3.83 -20.82
C GLU A 688 4.14 -4.86 -19.79
N LYS A 689 5.45 -4.85 -19.44
CA LYS A 689 6.03 -5.76 -18.45
C LYS A 689 5.54 -5.43 -17.03
N LEU A 690 5.35 -4.14 -16.72
CA LEU A 690 4.74 -3.71 -15.46
C LEU A 690 3.29 -4.20 -15.34
N GLU A 691 2.48 -4.05 -16.39
CA GLU A 691 1.10 -4.53 -16.42
C GLU A 691 1.04 -6.06 -16.26
N LYS A 692 1.82 -6.82 -17.03
CA LYS A 692 1.92 -8.29 -16.89
C LYS A 692 2.30 -8.72 -15.47
N LEU A 693 3.31 -8.08 -14.86
CA LEU A 693 3.72 -8.37 -13.47
C LEU A 693 2.61 -8.07 -12.45
N VAL A 694 1.88 -6.96 -12.61
CA VAL A 694 0.74 -6.62 -11.74
C VAL A 694 -0.41 -7.61 -11.93
N TYR A 695 -0.73 -7.96 -13.17
CA TYR A 695 -1.78 -8.93 -13.52
C TYR A 695 -1.50 -10.29 -12.87
N VAL A 696 -0.31 -10.83 -13.10
CA VAL A 696 0.11 -12.13 -12.56
C VAL A 696 0.12 -12.09 -11.03
N HIS A 697 0.77 -11.09 -10.41
CA HIS A 697 0.85 -11.00 -8.95
C HIS A 697 -0.52 -10.87 -8.27
N TYR A 698 -1.43 -10.07 -8.83
CA TYR A 698 -2.74 -9.85 -8.24
C TYR A 698 -3.66 -11.06 -8.42
N ASN A 699 -3.72 -11.62 -9.63
CA ASN A 699 -4.58 -12.79 -9.91
C ASN A 699 -4.06 -14.06 -9.20
N LEU A 700 -2.74 -14.26 -9.04
CA LEU A 700 -2.22 -15.34 -8.17
C LEU A 700 -2.61 -15.15 -6.69
N LYS A 701 -2.60 -13.92 -6.17
CA LYS A 701 -3.09 -13.64 -4.80
C LYS A 701 -4.58 -13.93 -4.63
N LEU A 702 -5.41 -13.61 -5.63
CA LEU A 702 -6.82 -13.99 -5.65
C LEU A 702 -6.98 -15.51 -5.67
N CYS A 703 -6.15 -16.24 -6.42
CA CYS A 703 -6.14 -17.70 -6.44
C CYS A 703 -5.81 -18.30 -5.05
N ILE A 704 -4.80 -17.78 -4.34
CA ILE A 704 -4.45 -18.22 -2.98
C ILE A 704 -5.66 -18.06 -2.04
N LYS A 705 -6.28 -16.87 -2.02
CA LYS A 705 -7.50 -16.60 -1.23
C LYS A 705 -8.66 -17.56 -1.53
N GLN A 706 -8.75 -18.07 -2.76
CA GLN A 706 -9.77 -19.06 -3.16
C GLN A 706 -9.43 -20.47 -2.65
N PHE A 707 -8.15 -20.86 -2.65
CA PHE A 707 -7.70 -22.17 -2.18
C PHE A 707 -7.68 -22.31 -0.64
N GLU A 708 -7.37 -21.24 0.09
CA GLU A 708 -7.30 -21.20 1.57
C GLU A 708 -8.68 -21.17 2.26
N GLY A 709 -9.75 -21.63 1.59
CA GLY A 709 -11.15 -21.41 1.96
C GLY A 709 -11.48 -21.52 3.45
N GLU A 710 -11.76 -20.36 4.06
CA GLU A 710 -12.05 -20.10 5.49
C GLU A 710 -11.75 -21.26 6.46
N SER A 711 -10.47 -21.53 6.73
CA SER A 711 -10.09 -22.40 7.84
C SER A 711 -10.45 -21.76 9.18
N ASP A 712 -11.44 -22.34 9.87
CA ASP A 712 -11.97 -21.98 11.19
C ASP A 712 -12.30 -20.51 11.46
N LYS A 713 -13.60 -20.22 11.51
CA LYS A 713 -14.17 -19.05 12.19
C LYS A 713 -13.92 -19.13 13.70
N LYS A 714 -12.69 -18.83 14.13
CA LYS A 714 -12.50 -18.21 15.44
C LYS A 714 -13.19 -16.84 15.42
N GLU A 715 -13.63 -16.36 16.56
CA GLU A 715 -14.16 -15.01 16.71
C GLU A 715 -12.98 -14.03 16.52
N ILE A 716 -12.78 -13.56 15.28
CA ILE A 716 -11.58 -12.80 14.91
C ILE A 716 -11.72 -11.37 15.45
N ASP A 717 -10.84 -11.00 16.37
CA ASP A 717 -10.69 -9.64 16.88
C ASP A 717 -10.69 -8.64 15.70
N PRO A 718 -11.60 -7.64 15.69
CA PRO A 718 -11.61 -6.59 14.68
C PRO A 718 -10.24 -5.91 14.50
N CYS A 719 -9.45 -5.78 15.56
CA CYS A 719 -8.09 -5.24 15.49
C CYS A 719 -7.13 -6.17 14.71
N SER A 720 -7.33 -7.49 14.80
CA SER A 720 -6.50 -8.48 14.09
C SER A 720 -6.77 -8.45 12.59
N MET A 721 -8.04 -8.38 12.15
CA MET A 721 -8.38 -8.17 10.73
C MET A 721 -7.96 -6.78 10.22
N MET A 722 -7.87 -5.79 11.12
CA MET A 722 -7.42 -4.44 10.77
C MET A 722 -5.91 -4.34 10.55
N MET A 723 -5.09 -5.26 11.10
CA MET A 723 -3.66 -5.25 10.81
C MET A 723 -3.37 -5.50 9.31
N ASP A 724 -4.16 -6.31 8.59
CA ASP A 724 -3.95 -6.49 7.14
C ASP A 724 -4.32 -5.27 6.26
N LEU A 725 -4.97 -4.24 6.81
CA LEU A 725 -5.31 -2.99 6.12
C LEU A 725 -4.63 -1.73 6.71
N ALA A 726 -4.10 -1.82 7.93
CA ALA A 726 -3.44 -0.73 8.65
C ALA A 726 -1.95 -0.99 8.91
N LEU A 727 -1.53 -2.25 9.11
CA LEU A 727 -0.12 -2.66 8.99
C LEU A 727 0.21 -2.95 7.53
N PHE A 728 0.18 -1.87 6.76
CA PHE A 728 1.33 -1.60 5.92
C PHE A 728 2.59 -1.76 6.78
N ASP A 729 3.48 -2.67 6.38
CA ASP A 729 4.75 -2.99 7.05
C ASP A 729 5.49 -1.70 7.48
N GLU A 730 6.17 -1.67 8.63
CA GLU A 730 7.01 -0.51 8.96
C GLU A 730 8.21 -0.40 7.99
N ASN A 731 8.50 -1.47 7.25
CA ASN A 731 9.41 -1.50 6.09
C ASN A 731 8.71 -1.32 4.74
N ASN A 732 7.46 -0.81 4.70
CA ASN A 732 6.66 -0.73 3.48
C ASN A 732 7.34 0.14 2.40
N PRO A 733 7.69 -0.43 1.22
CA PRO A 733 8.33 0.29 0.12
C PRO A 733 7.54 1.52 -0.35
N ILE A 734 6.22 1.55 -0.13
CA ILE A 734 5.36 2.71 -0.42
C ILE A 734 5.85 3.96 0.34
N MET A 735 6.23 3.87 1.62
CA MET A 735 6.67 5.06 2.36
C MET A 735 8.02 5.57 1.87
N ASP A 736 8.96 4.66 1.59
CA ASP A 736 10.24 5.02 0.99
C ASP A 736 10.09 5.57 -0.44
N TRP A 737 9.11 5.07 -1.20
CA TRP A 737 8.73 5.58 -2.51
C TRP A 737 8.06 6.97 -2.44
N PHE A 738 7.14 7.20 -1.50
CA PHE A 738 6.54 8.52 -1.22
C PHE A 738 7.60 9.56 -0.81
N SER A 739 8.60 9.16 -0.01
CA SER A 739 9.61 10.09 0.50
C SER A 739 10.76 10.38 -0.46
N ASN A 740 11.11 9.46 -1.38
CA ASN A 740 12.34 9.56 -2.16
C ASN A 740 12.19 9.54 -3.70
N SER A 741 10.97 9.55 -4.26
CA SER A 741 10.76 9.54 -5.74
C SER A 741 11.04 10.87 -6.46
N ARG A 742 11.77 11.80 -5.86
CA ARG A 742 12.25 13.04 -6.51
C ARG A 742 13.64 12.85 -7.10
N ALA A 743 13.80 11.89 -8.00
CA ALA A 743 14.95 11.86 -8.90
C ALA A 743 14.67 12.80 -10.08
N GLU A 744 15.52 13.79 -10.31
CA GLU A 744 15.35 14.81 -11.37
C GLU A 744 15.66 14.29 -12.79
N SER A 745 15.73 12.98 -12.99
CA SER A 745 16.05 12.34 -14.26
C SER A 745 14.80 11.80 -14.97
N THR A 746 14.57 12.24 -16.21
CA THR A 746 13.68 11.56 -17.15
C THR A 746 14.05 10.07 -17.24
N PRO A 747 13.09 9.13 -17.14
CA PRO A 747 13.38 7.72 -17.33
C PRO A 747 13.91 7.47 -18.74
N ILE A 748 15.10 6.88 -18.82
CA ILE A 748 15.53 6.17 -20.02
C ILE A 748 14.95 4.76 -19.88
N LEU A 749 14.20 4.34 -20.90
CA LEU A 749 13.62 3.01 -20.97
C LEU A 749 14.69 2.06 -21.46
N ASP A 750 15.02 1.04 -20.67
CA ASP A 750 15.84 -0.07 -21.14
C ASP A 750 14.93 -0.98 -21.97
N GLU A 751 14.94 -0.80 -23.30
CA GLU A 751 14.57 -1.88 -24.23
C GLU A 751 15.60 -3.02 -24.11
N TYR A 752 15.32 -4.17 -24.72
CA TYR A 752 16.14 -5.38 -24.57
C TYR A 752 17.60 -5.17 -25.04
N ASP A 753 18.48 -4.79 -24.11
CA ASP A 753 19.93 -5.00 -24.23
C ASP A 753 20.18 -6.52 -24.09
N ASP A 754 20.02 -7.23 -25.22
CA ASP A 754 20.79 -8.44 -25.48
C ASP A 754 22.30 -8.08 -25.50
N ASP A 755 23.15 -9.08 -25.20
CA ASP A 755 24.63 -8.99 -25.15
C ASP A 755 25.28 -8.33 -23.90
N ASP A 756 25.18 -8.99 -22.73
CA ASP A 756 26.27 -8.98 -21.72
C ASP A 756 26.21 -10.19 -20.77
N ASP A 757 26.76 -11.34 -21.21
CA ASP A 757 26.81 -12.60 -20.46
C ASP A 757 28.09 -12.70 -19.58
N ASP A 758 28.41 -11.65 -18.79
CA ASP A 758 29.56 -11.65 -17.86
C ASP A 758 29.15 -11.59 -16.38
N TRP A 759 29.23 -12.73 -15.69
CA TRP A 759 29.20 -12.80 -14.23
C TRP A 759 30.17 -13.84 -13.67
N THR A 760 30.79 -13.48 -12.55
CA THR A 760 31.84 -14.27 -11.89
C THR A 760 31.27 -15.30 -10.90
N ALA A 761 31.99 -16.41 -10.75
CA ALA A 761 31.56 -17.54 -9.92
C ALA A 761 31.43 -17.17 -8.41
N PRO A 762 30.55 -17.84 -7.64
CA PRO A 762 30.38 -17.57 -6.21
C PRO A 762 31.69 -17.68 -5.44
N GLY A 763 31.98 -16.67 -4.63
CA GLY A 763 33.18 -16.64 -3.78
C GLY A 763 33.21 -17.81 -2.78
N GLY A 764 34.41 -18.32 -2.49
CA GLY A 764 34.61 -19.51 -1.65
C GLY A 764 33.96 -19.44 -0.25
N PHE A 765 33.73 -18.23 0.26
CA PHE A 765 32.97 -17.99 1.49
C PHE A 765 31.55 -18.57 1.41
N LEU A 766 30.77 -18.21 0.38
CA LEU A 766 29.37 -18.65 0.21
C LEU A 766 29.27 -20.17 0.11
N ILE A 767 30.24 -20.77 -0.58
CA ILE A 767 30.37 -22.21 -0.79
C ILE A 767 30.63 -22.93 0.55
N SER A 768 31.57 -22.43 1.35
CA SER A 768 31.85 -22.97 2.69
C SER A 768 30.65 -22.83 3.65
N GLU A 769 29.86 -21.76 3.50
CA GLU A 769 28.68 -21.50 4.31
C GLU A 769 27.51 -22.46 4.01
N LEU A 770 27.41 -22.97 2.78
CA LEU A 770 26.34 -23.89 2.38
C LEU A 770 26.62 -25.35 2.82
N GLY A 771 27.78 -25.61 3.42
CA GLY A 771 28.15 -26.94 3.94
C GLY A 771 28.38 -27.98 2.84
N MET A 772 28.78 -27.52 1.65
CA MET A 772 29.06 -28.36 0.49
C MET A 772 30.49 -28.91 0.58
N ASN A 773 30.67 -30.22 0.34
CA ASN A 773 31.99 -30.83 0.22
C ASN A 773 32.62 -30.54 -1.16
N ASP A 774 33.94 -30.64 -1.30
CA ASP A 774 34.66 -30.25 -2.53
C ASP A 774 34.15 -30.97 -3.82
N SER A 775 33.56 -32.15 -3.69
CA SER A 775 32.92 -32.86 -4.81
C SER A 775 31.55 -32.25 -5.17
N GLU A 776 30.71 -31.94 -4.18
CA GLU A 776 29.44 -31.20 -4.37
C GLU A 776 29.70 -29.80 -4.96
N VAL A 777 30.76 -29.11 -4.51
CA VAL A 777 31.20 -27.82 -5.08
C VAL A 777 31.61 -27.96 -6.55
N SER A 778 32.32 -29.04 -6.87
CA SER A 778 32.77 -29.32 -8.23
C SER A 778 31.64 -29.80 -9.15
N ALA A 779 30.57 -30.39 -8.61
CA ALA A 779 29.33 -30.67 -9.34
C ALA A 779 28.53 -29.38 -9.58
N PHE A 780 28.24 -28.60 -8.53
CA PHE A 780 27.52 -27.33 -8.61
C PHE A 780 28.13 -26.32 -9.61
N LYS A 781 29.46 -26.25 -9.69
CA LYS A 781 30.18 -25.43 -10.70
C LYS A 781 30.08 -25.97 -12.13
N ARG A 782 29.81 -27.26 -12.34
CA ARG A 782 29.58 -27.88 -13.66
C ARG A 782 28.12 -27.71 -14.10
N ASP A 783 27.18 -27.92 -13.19
CA ASP A 783 25.74 -27.92 -13.51
C ASP A 783 25.21 -26.50 -13.80
N LEU A 784 25.88 -25.45 -13.28
CA LEU A 784 25.62 -24.05 -13.63
C LEU A 784 26.03 -23.64 -15.07
N GLN A 785 26.63 -24.55 -15.86
CA GLN A 785 26.99 -24.36 -17.28
C GLN A 785 27.59 -22.98 -17.64
N PHE A 786 28.73 -22.64 -17.02
CA PHE A 786 29.58 -21.59 -17.60
C PHE A 786 30.10 -22.05 -18.97
N GLY A 787 29.86 -21.23 -19.99
CA GLY A 787 29.96 -21.60 -21.39
C GLY A 787 31.27 -22.27 -21.80
N LYS A 788 31.17 -23.52 -22.24
CA LYS A 788 32.12 -24.16 -23.15
C LYS A 788 31.39 -25.00 -24.20
N ASN A 789 30.86 -24.32 -25.21
CA ASN A 789 31.41 -24.44 -26.55
C ASN A 789 31.05 -23.20 -27.39
N LYS A 790 31.78 -23.05 -28.50
CA LYS A 790 31.74 -21.92 -29.44
C LYS A 790 30.44 -21.84 -30.23
#